data_AF-A0A972MKY7-F1
#
_entry.id   AF-A0A972MKY7-F1
#
_cell.length_a   1.000
_cell.length_b   1.000
_cell.length_c   1.000
_cell.angle_alpha   90.00
_cell.angle_beta   90.00
_cell.angle_gamma   90.00
#
_symmetry.space_group_name_H-M   'P 1'
#
loop_
_entity.id
_entity.type
_entity.pdbx_description
1 polymer ?
#
loop_
_entity_poly.entity_id
_entity_poly.type
_entity_poly.pdbx_seq_one_letter_code
_entity_poly.pdbx_strand_id
1 'polypeptide(L)'
;MLIKKEHALALLNAKAEEEKGLACQITIKAEEDPYIELELQNLLEQGNSPIEYVLTYWGRNLVYLLDEMIQKGLIKHPSEWDEKFRWIGSEVIAMIDAAIRSGNLTGELTFDALKERGFAEEKHEEKKGWFKEINDYAKAIYEIYQNAKPRLVISRDLGKYIASTPPGPAETSTLPVHGRNLEIIESMRLISFSVPNSDVYTLSGLGQAVQKTVQTMAPALETVINEDYLFALVKFLDGGFEALTDQESEILQELAFIDDEGNLLPAGENLLEVYRLWSQREYRPVKTFNLETLDEEILIGLEKVWEKHKENPEILATAEEIVHYLLEKPLKEYKHLREFYGRMLNQAMGYQKKEELKKKWAELFTIEELFKHFWEKGNEWYEKLFDTVKESLYSLESFNLIVSEVDEKKGKLIYKFTPHGVEVLKDIKERGVREITATGVKAVTITKTEFGAPNYNWYEEGVKEHLVGGGYPTKSGLLYEKLAYAIKRTPHITRFELMVLHKIPEYGMFLEELFKEFDETLKEEVQYAVNKLEARYILDVLPNNGLRLTQPGKLLKKALSGVPEGIADPINPLIVRILQAIKQVGNLYVKEKRVRILPKNWEEALRISGLDKETFEKELAVARLAGFIGRTSLHESGLEVLEALELLNK
;
A
#
# COMPACT_ATOMS: atom_id res chain seq x y z
N MET A 1 17.30 11.70 -4.31
CA MET A 1 17.86 13.02 -4.69
C MET A 1 17.83 13.89 -3.45
N LEU A 2 18.94 14.54 -3.18
CA LEU A 2 19.22 15.34 -2.00
C LEU A 2 19.99 16.59 -2.42
N ILE A 3 19.37 17.76 -2.27
CA ILE A 3 20.01 19.06 -2.47
C ILE A 3 19.85 19.88 -1.18
N LYS A 4 20.95 19.96 -0.45
CA LYS A 4 21.14 20.86 0.69
C LYS A 4 21.89 22.10 0.24
N LYS A 5 22.17 23.00 1.18
CA LYS A 5 22.99 24.20 0.98
C LYS A 5 24.30 23.93 0.24
N GLU A 6 25.10 22.99 0.72
CA GLU A 6 26.42 22.67 0.13
C GLU A 6 26.30 22.13 -1.31
N HIS A 7 25.29 21.30 -1.60
CA HIS A 7 25.02 20.81 -2.96
C HIS A 7 24.62 21.95 -3.90
N ALA A 8 23.73 22.83 -3.43
CA ALA A 8 23.28 23.97 -4.21
C ALA A 8 24.43 24.94 -4.52
N LEU A 9 25.33 25.19 -3.55
CA LEU A 9 26.53 25.99 -3.77
C LEU A 9 27.51 25.31 -4.74
N ALA A 10 27.72 23.99 -4.61
CA ALA A 10 28.57 23.22 -5.52
C ALA A 10 28.05 23.25 -6.97
N LEU A 11 26.73 23.12 -7.15
CA LEU A 11 26.08 23.25 -8.46
C LEU A 11 26.26 24.64 -9.06
N LEU A 12 26.01 25.70 -8.28
CA LEU A 12 26.19 27.09 -8.73
C LEU A 12 27.65 27.39 -9.08
N ASN A 13 28.61 26.84 -8.32
CA ASN A 13 30.03 26.93 -8.64
C ASN A 13 30.35 26.23 -9.97
N ALA A 14 29.87 24.99 -10.15
CA ALA A 14 30.06 24.24 -11.39
C ALA A 14 29.46 24.96 -12.61
N LYS A 15 28.28 25.58 -12.46
CA LYS A 15 27.67 26.43 -13.49
C LYS A 15 28.55 27.64 -13.83
N ALA A 16 29.07 28.34 -12.82
CA ALA A 16 29.89 29.52 -13.02
C ALA A 16 31.23 29.21 -13.73
N GLU A 17 31.82 28.04 -13.47
CA GLU A 17 33.02 27.58 -14.19
C GLU A 17 32.67 27.11 -15.62
N GLU A 18 31.55 26.40 -15.81
CA GLU A 18 31.09 25.98 -17.14
C GLU A 18 30.80 27.19 -18.05
N GLU A 19 30.21 28.26 -17.53
CA GLU A 19 29.97 29.52 -18.26
C GLU A 19 31.28 30.22 -18.70
N LYS A 20 32.40 29.94 -18.03
CA LYS A 20 33.75 30.37 -18.42
C LYS A 20 34.43 29.39 -19.39
N GLY A 21 33.78 28.28 -19.73
CA GLY A 21 34.33 27.20 -20.54
C GLY A 21 35.33 26.32 -19.79
N LEU A 22 35.26 26.28 -18.47
CA LEU A 22 36.17 25.53 -17.60
C LEU A 22 35.43 24.39 -16.87
N ALA A 23 36.15 23.34 -16.52
CA ALA A 23 35.67 22.33 -15.58
C ALA A 23 35.82 22.86 -14.15
N CYS A 24 34.92 22.46 -13.25
CA CYS A 24 35.03 22.82 -11.84
C CYS A 24 36.14 22.01 -11.19
N GLN A 25 37.22 22.67 -10.76
CA GLN A 25 38.38 22.02 -10.14
C GLN A 25 38.30 22.11 -8.61
N ILE A 26 38.36 20.95 -7.95
CA ILE A 26 38.38 20.87 -6.49
C ILE A 26 39.81 20.70 -6.00
N THR A 27 40.36 21.75 -5.41
CA THR A 27 41.73 21.76 -4.89
C THR A 27 41.82 21.46 -3.40
N ILE A 28 40.69 21.57 -2.67
CA ILE A 28 40.61 21.33 -1.23
C ILE A 28 39.81 20.05 -1.02
N LYS A 29 40.49 18.98 -0.59
CA LYS A 29 39.87 17.66 -0.37
C LYS A 29 38.70 17.71 0.63
N ALA A 30 38.73 18.62 1.60
CA ALA A 30 37.64 18.79 2.57
C ALA A 30 36.34 19.37 1.98
N GLU A 31 36.37 19.87 0.74
CA GLU A 31 35.21 20.43 0.03
C GLU A 31 34.68 19.47 -1.06
N GLU A 32 35.25 18.26 -1.16
CA GLU A 32 34.95 17.29 -2.22
C GLU A 32 33.63 16.53 -2.00
N ASP A 33 33.22 16.32 -0.74
CA ASP A 33 32.06 15.46 -0.41
C ASP A 33 30.75 15.88 -1.14
N PRO A 34 30.36 17.17 -1.21
CA PRO A 34 29.19 17.61 -1.96
C PRO A 34 29.25 17.25 -3.45
N TYR A 35 30.44 17.23 -4.04
CA TYR A 35 30.65 16.92 -5.46
C TYR A 35 30.50 15.42 -5.73
N ILE A 36 31.04 14.58 -4.85
CA ILE A 36 30.85 13.12 -4.87
C ILE A 36 29.36 12.78 -4.75
N GLU A 37 28.65 13.41 -3.82
CA GLU A 37 27.21 13.18 -3.64
C GLU A 37 26.38 13.62 -4.85
N LEU A 38 26.75 14.72 -5.50
CA LEU A 38 26.13 15.14 -6.77
C LEU A 38 26.46 14.21 -7.94
N GLU A 39 27.67 13.62 -7.97
CA GLU A 39 28.06 12.60 -8.94
C GLU A 39 27.24 11.32 -8.77
N LEU A 40 27.05 10.86 -7.53
CA LEU A 40 26.19 9.71 -7.22
C LEU A 40 24.72 9.96 -7.60
N GLN A 41 24.28 11.22 -7.60
CA GLN A 41 22.95 11.61 -8.07
C GLN A 41 22.84 11.77 -9.59
N ASN A 42 23.94 11.61 -10.32
CA ASN A 42 24.04 11.86 -11.77
C ASN A 42 23.71 13.32 -12.14
N LEU A 43 24.13 14.26 -11.29
CA LEU A 43 24.03 15.70 -11.51
C LEU A 43 25.40 16.31 -11.89
N LEU A 44 26.48 15.70 -11.40
CA LEU A 44 27.83 15.95 -11.87
C LEU A 44 28.45 14.66 -12.41
N GLU A 45 29.50 14.79 -13.19
CA GLU A 45 30.36 13.68 -13.60
C GLU A 45 31.83 14.13 -13.56
N GLN A 46 32.73 13.17 -13.38
CA GLN A 46 34.17 13.45 -13.45
C GLN A 46 34.55 13.87 -14.88
N GLY A 47 35.33 14.94 -14.97
CA GLY A 47 35.88 15.47 -16.22
C GLY A 47 37.11 14.68 -16.68
N ASN A 48 38.10 15.39 -17.22
CA ASN A 48 39.31 14.75 -17.76
C ASN A 48 40.30 14.31 -16.68
N SER A 49 40.07 14.68 -15.42
CA SER A 49 40.87 14.28 -14.28
C SER A 49 40.01 14.04 -13.04
N PRO A 50 40.49 13.27 -12.04
CA PRO A 50 39.71 12.93 -10.84
C PRO A 50 39.31 14.13 -9.96
N ILE A 51 39.91 15.30 -10.18
CA ILE A 51 39.62 16.54 -9.42
C ILE A 51 38.71 17.51 -10.18
N GLU A 52 38.36 17.16 -11.42
CA GLU A 52 37.50 17.96 -12.30
C GLU A 52 36.10 17.40 -12.29
N TYR A 53 35.11 18.27 -12.07
CA TYR A 53 33.70 17.95 -12.19
C TYR A 53 33.04 18.83 -13.26
N VAL A 54 32.17 18.22 -14.04
CA VAL A 54 31.33 18.90 -15.04
C VAL A 54 29.86 18.58 -14.81
N LEU A 55 28.98 19.49 -15.21
CA LEU A 55 27.54 19.27 -15.10
C LEU A 55 27.10 18.17 -16.07
N THR A 56 26.26 17.25 -15.61
CA THR A 56 25.53 16.35 -16.51
C THR A 56 24.39 17.12 -17.19
N TYR A 57 23.70 16.49 -18.14
CA TYR A 57 22.49 17.10 -18.72
C TYR A 57 21.45 17.45 -17.64
N TRP A 58 21.20 16.55 -16.69
CA TRP A 58 20.24 16.77 -15.61
C TRP A 58 20.76 17.73 -14.55
N GLY A 59 22.08 17.73 -14.29
CA GLY A 59 22.73 18.74 -13.46
C GLY A 59 22.53 20.16 -13.98
N ARG A 60 22.72 20.36 -15.31
CA ARG A 60 22.46 21.66 -15.96
C ARG A 60 21.01 22.08 -15.74
N ASN A 61 20.04 21.24 -16.10
CA ASN A 61 18.62 21.58 -15.93
C ASN A 61 18.28 21.97 -14.49
N LEU A 62 18.82 21.24 -13.50
CA LEU A 62 18.58 21.52 -12.09
C LEU A 62 19.19 22.86 -11.64
N VAL A 63 20.45 23.14 -11.99
CA VAL A 63 21.13 24.36 -11.55
C VAL A 63 20.56 25.61 -12.23
N TYR A 64 20.16 25.53 -13.51
CA TYR A 64 19.48 26.64 -14.18
C TYR A 64 18.11 26.91 -13.57
N LEU A 65 17.37 25.86 -13.18
CA LEU A 65 16.10 26.00 -12.46
C LEU A 65 16.32 26.66 -11.09
N LEU A 66 17.33 26.22 -10.33
CA LEU A 66 17.70 26.82 -9.05
C LEU A 66 18.03 28.31 -9.20
N ASP A 67 18.90 28.67 -10.15
CA ASP A 67 19.31 30.05 -10.43
C ASP A 67 18.10 30.92 -10.81
N GLU A 68 17.21 30.41 -11.68
CA GLU A 68 15.98 31.12 -12.06
C GLU A 68 15.07 31.38 -10.85
N MET A 69 14.86 30.38 -9.99
CA MET A 69 14.04 30.53 -8.78
C MET A 69 14.62 31.57 -7.81
N ILE A 70 15.95 31.62 -7.68
CA ILE A 70 16.66 32.63 -6.88
C ILE A 70 16.45 34.02 -7.49
N GLN A 71 16.64 34.17 -8.80
CA GLN A 71 16.49 35.46 -9.50
C GLN A 71 15.06 36.00 -9.43
N LYS A 72 14.06 35.12 -9.44
CA LYS A 72 12.65 35.49 -9.25
C LYS A 72 12.25 35.75 -7.79
N GLY A 73 13.17 35.52 -6.84
CA GLY A 73 12.91 35.69 -5.41
C GLY A 73 11.94 34.67 -4.83
N LEU A 74 11.76 33.51 -5.49
CA LEU A 74 10.91 32.42 -4.98
C LEU A 74 11.58 31.70 -3.80
N ILE A 75 12.91 31.66 -3.81
CA ILE A 75 13.76 31.13 -2.75
C ILE A 75 14.96 32.06 -2.55
N LYS A 76 15.53 32.06 -1.35
CA LYS A 76 16.77 32.81 -1.06
C LYS A 76 17.98 32.15 -1.71
N HIS A 77 19.07 32.90 -1.86
CA HIS A 77 20.33 32.33 -2.32
C HIS A 77 20.83 31.26 -1.32
N PRO A 78 21.42 30.13 -1.76
CA PRO A 78 21.83 29.03 -0.87
C PRO A 78 22.77 29.42 0.27
N SER A 79 23.58 30.47 0.10
CA SER A 79 24.43 31.00 1.17
C SER A 79 23.65 31.43 2.42
N GLU A 80 22.37 31.77 2.27
CA GLU A 80 21.47 32.20 3.36
C GLU A 80 20.63 31.05 3.94
N TRP A 81 20.76 29.84 3.41
CA TRP A 81 20.02 28.69 3.93
C TRP A 81 20.61 28.21 5.26
N ASP A 82 19.75 27.68 6.12
CA ASP A 82 20.16 26.91 7.28
C ASP A 82 20.83 25.60 6.83
N GLU A 83 21.82 25.12 7.59
CA GLU A 83 22.55 23.87 7.23
C GLU A 83 21.63 22.65 7.20
N LYS A 84 20.53 22.66 7.97
CA LYS A 84 19.54 21.58 7.97
C LYS A 84 18.47 21.74 6.89
N PHE A 85 18.44 22.89 6.19
CA PHE A 85 17.45 23.12 5.14
C PHE A 85 17.70 22.19 3.96
N ARG A 86 16.70 21.37 3.67
CA ARG A 86 16.68 20.43 2.55
C ARG A 86 15.79 21.01 1.46
N TRP A 87 16.39 21.67 0.46
CA TRP A 87 15.65 22.20 -0.68
C TRP A 87 15.01 21.06 -1.47
N ILE A 88 15.79 20.00 -1.71
CA ILE A 88 15.30 18.72 -2.23
C ILE A 88 15.76 17.61 -1.29
N GLY A 89 14.83 16.72 -0.95
CA GLY A 89 15.08 15.50 -0.20
C GLY A 89 14.07 14.44 -0.64
N SER A 90 14.26 13.19 -0.21
CA SER A 90 13.31 12.12 -0.54
C SER A 90 11.88 12.42 -0.07
N GLU A 91 11.71 13.08 1.08
CA GLU A 91 10.44 13.58 1.59
C GLU A 91 9.81 14.62 0.64
N VAL A 92 10.62 15.52 0.07
CA VAL A 92 10.14 16.56 -0.85
C VAL A 92 9.69 15.96 -2.16
N ILE A 93 10.46 15.01 -2.71
CA ILE A 93 10.05 14.30 -3.92
C ILE A 93 8.78 13.48 -3.67
N ALA A 94 8.64 12.85 -2.50
CA ALA A 94 7.41 12.13 -2.14
C ALA A 94 6.19 13.05 -2.02
N MET A 95 6.36 14.27 -1.49
CA MET A 95 5.31 15.30 -1.46
C MET A 95 4.89 15.70 -2.89
N ILE A 96 5.84 15.91 -3.79
CA ILE A 96 5.56 16.25 -5.19
C ILE A 96 4.89 15.08 -5.93
N ASP A 97 5.36 13.84 -5.74
CA ASP A 97 4.75 12.63 -6.30
C ASP A 97 3.28 12.50 -5.88
N ALA A 98 3.02 12.64 -4.57
CA ALA A 98 1.68 12.55 -4.03
C ALA A 98 0.77 13.64 -4.60
N ALA A 99 1.28 14.87 -4.74
CA ALA A 99 0.52 15.95 -5.36
C ALA A 99 0.20 15.70 -6.84
N ILE A 100 1.18 15.25 -7.64
CA ILE A 100 0.95 14.88 -9.05
C ILE A 100 -0.13 13.79 -9.15
N ARG A 101 -0.06 12.78 -8.28
CA ARG A 101 -1.02 11.67 -8.24
C ARG A 101 -2.41 12.08 -7.74
N SER A 102 -2.52 13.22 -7.05
CA SER A 102 -3.76 13.88 -6.62
C SER A 102 -4.17 15.05 -7.52
N GLY A 103 -3.81 15.03 -8.81
CA GLY A 103 -4.23 16.07 -9.75
C GLY A 103 -3.56 17.43 -9.52
N ASN A 104 -2.31 17.41 -9.07
CA ASN A 104 -1.46 18.54 -8.69
C ASN A 104 -1.79 19.19 -7.34
N LEU A 105 -2.79 18.72 -6.60
CA LEU A 105 -3.17 19.31 -5.32
C LEU A 105 -2.22 18.88 -4.20
N THR A 106 -1.79 19.83 -3.36
CA THR A 106 -0.86 19.54 -2.26
C THR A 106 -1.58 19.06 -0.99
N GLY A 107 -2.80 19.57 -0.75
CA GLY A 107 -3.48 19.44 0.54
C GLY A 107 -2.83 20.27 1.63
N GLU A 108 -3.45 20.32 2.81
CA GLU A 108 -2.97 21.11 3.95
C GLU A 108 -1.66 20.55 4.55
N LEU A 109 -1.51 19.22 4.58
CA LEU A 109 -0.38 18.55 5.23
C LEU A 109 0.99 18.90 4.61
N THR A 110 1.06 19.16 3.30
CA THR A 110 2.33 19.32 2.57
C THR A 110 2.52 20.70 1.96
N PHE A 111 1.48 21.54 1.93
CA PHE A 111 1.52 22.83 1.23
C PHE A 111 2.61 23.76 1.75
N ASP A 112 2.67 23.98 3.06
CA ASP A 112 3.60 24.95 3.64
C ASP A 112 5.05 24.53 3.42
N ALA A 113 5.35 23.23 3.55
CA ALA A 113 6.68 22.68 3.29
C ALA A 113 7.09 22.84 1.81
N LEU A 114 6.17 22.59 0.87
CA LEU A 114 6.44 22.79 -0.56
C LEU A 114 6.55 24.28 -0.93
N LYS A 115 5.71 25.13 -0.33
CA LYS A 115 5.71 26.58 -0.56
C LYS A 115 7.00 27.24 -0.09
N GLU A 116 7.51 26.86 1.07
CA GLU A 116 8.81 27.31 1.60
C GLU A 116 9.96 27.05 0.60
N ARG A 117 9.86 25.96 -0.17
CA ARG A 117 10.86 25.55 -1.17
C ARG A 117 10.60 26.13 -2.57
N GLY A 118 9.56 26.95 -2.72
CA GLY A 118 9.14 27.55 -3.98
C GLY A 118 8.43 26.59 -4.94
N PHE A 119 7.86 25.48 -4.44
CA PHE A 119 7.25 24.42 -5.25
C PHE A 119 5.72 24.39 -5.24
N ALA A 120 5.08 25.20 -4.38
CA ALA A 120 3.62 25.27 -4.29
C ALA A 120 3.12 26.70 -4.30
N GLU A 121 1.90 26.87 -4.82
CA GLU A 121 1.21 28.15 -4.93
C GLU A 121 -0.29 28.01 -4.67
N GLU A 122 -0.91 29.12 -4.33
CA GLU A 122 -2.36 29.20 -4.15
C GLU A 122 -2.98 29.83 -5.41
N LYS A 123 -3.93 29.14 -6.04
CA LYS A 123 -4.62 29.62 -7.24
C LYS A 123 -6.11 29.77 -6.98
N HIS A 124 -6.70 30.74 -7.68
CA HIS A 124 -8.14 30.94 -7.69
C HIS A 124 -8.70 30.67 -9.09
N GLU A 125 -9.59 29.69 -9.21
CA GLU A 125 -10.38 29.46 -10.42
C GLU A 125 -11.85 29.78 -10.15
N GLU A 126 -12.53 30.51 -11.05
CA GLU A 126 -13.93 30.95 -10.86
C GLU A 126 -14.90 29.80 -10.50
N LYS A 127 -14.62 28.57 -10.97
CA LYS A 127 -15.46 27.38 -10.74
C LYS A 127 -15.06 26.54 -9.54
N LYS A 128 -13.81 26.62 -9.08
CA LYS A 128 -13.26 25.78 -8.00
C LYS A 128 -12.92 26.58 -6.73
N GLY A 129 -12.95 27.90 -6.79
CA GLY A 129 -12.50 28.76 -5.70
C GLY A 129 -10.98 28.73 -5.55
N TRP A 130 -10.51 28.97 -4.32
CA TRP A 130 -9.10 28.89 -3.97
C TRP A 130 -8.68 27.44 -3.73
N PHE A 131 -7.56 27.04 -4.33
CA PHE A 131 -6.96 25.73 -4.12
C PHE A 131 -5.43 25.84 -4.10
N LYS A 132 -4.81 24.85 -3.45
CA LYS A 132 -3.37 24.75 -3.22
C LYS A 132 -2.81 23.68 -4.13
N GLU A 133 -1.91 24.06 -5.03
CA GLU A 133 -1.31 23.14 -5.99
C GLU A 133 0.21 23.30 -6.11
N ILE A 134 0.85 22.28 -6.67
CA ILE A 134 2.25 22.37 -7.09
C ILE A 134 2.38 23.21 -8.36
N ASN A 135 3.45 23.99 -8.44
CA ASN A 135 3.77 24.80 -9.62
C ASN A 135 4.62 24.02 -10.64
N ASP A 136 5.00 24.67 -11.74
CA ASP A 136 5.77 24.01 -12.81
C ASP A 136 7.23 23.72 -12.40
N TYR A 137 7.79 24.44 -11.43
CA TYR A 137 9.12 24.12 -10.88
C TYR A 137 9.11 22.75 -10.18
N ALA A 138 8.08 22.46 -9.39
CA ALA A 138 7.93 21.15 -8.75
C ALA A 138 7.86 20.02 -9.77
N LYS A 139 7.09 20.21 -10.86
CA LYS A 139 6.96 19.24 -11.94
C LYS A 139 8.28 19.02 -12.67
N ALA A 140 9.03 20.10 -12.94
CA ALA A 140 10.35 20.01 -13.54
C ALA A 140 11.36 19.30 -12.62
N ILE A 141 11.36 19.57 -11.32
CA ILE A 141 12.17 18.81 -10.34
C ILE A 141 11.82 17.33 -10.36
N TYR A 142 10.53 17.00 -10.39
CA TYR A 142 10.09 15.61 -10.47
C TYR A 142 10.51 14.95 -11.78
N GLU A 143 10.45 15.65 -12.92
CA GLU A 143 10.96 15.17 -14.20
C GLU A 143 12.45 14.90 -14.15
N ILE A 144 13.25 15.83 -13.61
CA ILE A 144 14.69 15.62 -13.41
C ILE A 144 14.91 14.40 -12.52
N TYR A 145 14.17 14.25 -11.43
CA TYR A 145 14.24 13.08 -10.56
C TYR A 145 13.90 11.78 -11.30
N GLN A 146 12.89 11.77 -12.17
CA GLN A 146 12.51 10.57 -12.92
C GLN A 146 13.58 10.16 -13.95
N ASN A 147 14.35 11.10 -14.47
CA ASN A 147 15.30 10.82 -15.55
C ASN A 147 16.77 10.77 -15.13
N ALA A 148 17.13 11.43 -14.02
CA ALA A 148 18.47 11.38 -13.45
C ALA A 148 18.69 10.04 -12.73
N LYS A 149 19.08 9.01 -13.49
CA LYS A 149 19.40 7.69 -12.93
C LYS A 149 20.62 7.81 -12.01
N PRO A 150 20.48 7.57 -10.69
CA PRO A 150 21.61 7.69 -9.77
C PRO A 150 22.64 6.61 -10.06
N ARG A 151 23.91 6.91 -9.82
CA ARG A 151 24.97 5.90 -9.83
C ARG A 151 24.84 5.01 -8.62
N LEU A 152 25.29 3.77 -8.73
CA LEU A 152 25.35 2.86 -7.60
C LEU A 152 26.80 2.46 -7.34
N VAL A 153 27.35 2.91 -6.21
CA VAL A 153 28.72 2.57 -5.78
C VAL A 153 28.71 2.37 -4.27
N ILE A 154 28.93 1.13 -3.84
CA ILE A 154 28.99 0.75 -2.43
C ILE A 154 30.42 0.31 -2.13
N SER A 155 31.11 1.11 -1.31
CA SER A 155 32.38 0.70 -0.73
C SER A 155 32.17 -0.32 0.38
N ARG A 156 33.22 -1.05 0.76
CA ARG A 156 33.19 -2.01 1.87
C ARG A 156 32.73 -1.39 3.18
N ASP A 157 33.16 -0.17 3.49
CA ASP A 157 32.79 0.50 4.73
C ASP A 157 31.37 1.06 4.69
N LEU A 158 30.92 1.55 3.53
CA LEU A 158 29.51 1.89 3.34
C LEU A 158 28.62 0.64 3.41
N GLY A 159 29.06 -0.48 2.85
CA GLY A 159 28.38 -1.77 2.94
C GLY A 159 28.20 -2.24 4.38
N LYS A 160 29.23 -2.08 5.23
CA LYS A 160 29.11 -2.36 6.68
C LYS A 160 28.09 -1.46 7.37
N TYR A 161 28.07 -0.17 7.03
CA TYR A 161 27.09 0.78 7.56
C TYR A 161 25.66 0.41 7.13
N ILE A 162 25.44 0.09 5.86
CA ILE A 162 24.13 -0.36 5.36
C ILE A 162 23.72 -1.67 6.03
N ALA A 163 24.64 -2.62 6.18
CA ALA A 163 24.37 -3.92 6.81
C ALA A 163 23.93 -3.79 8.28
N SER A 164 24.44 -2.78 9.00
CA SER A 164 24.12 -2.53 10.41
C SER A 164 22.93 -1.58 10.63
N THR A 165 22.51 -0.85 9.60
CA THR A 165 21.38 0.09 9.67
C THR A 165 20.06 -0.67 9.75
N PRO A 166 19.18 -0.43 10.75
CA PRO A 166 17.86 -1.05 10.76
C PRO A 166 17.08 -0.65 9.50
N PRO A 167 16.39 -1.59 8.81
CA PRO A 167 15.82 -1.32 7.50
C PRO A 167 14.65 -0.33 7.51
N GLY A 168 14.03 -0.09 8.68
CA GLY A 168 12.82 0.70 8.81
C GLY A 168 11.54 -0.10 8.50
N PRO A 169 10.36 0.49 8.74
CA PRO A 169 10.17 1.88 9.13
C PRO A 169 10.53 2.12 10.60
N ALA A 170 11.24 3.21 10.88
CA ALA A 170 11.70 3.59 12.21
C ALA A 170 11.85 5.10 12.34
N GLU A 171 11.80 5.64 13.56
CA GLU A 171 12.08 7.06 13.77
C GLU A 171 13.50 7.41 13.28
N THR A 172 13.65 8.56 12.64
CA THR A 172 14.94 9.08 12.17
C THR A 172 15.98 9.21 13.29
N SER A 173 15.50 9.39 14.52
CA SER A 173 16.31 9.42 15.73
C SER A 173 17.13 8.13 15.97
N THR A 174 16.73 7.00 15.38
CA THR A 174 17.40 5.71 15.58
C THR A 174 18.49 5.42 14.55
N LEU A 175 18.70 6.31 13.56
CA LEU A 175 19.73 6.12 12.54
C LEU A 175 21.13 6.19 13.17
N PRO A 176 22.04 5.26 12.83
CA PRO A 176 23.42 5.34 13.28
C PRO A 176 24.11 6.60 12.74
N VAL A 177 24.69 7.41 13.62
CA VAL A 177 25.44 8.61 13.19
C VAL A 177 26.83 8.20 12.71
N HIS A 178 27.07 8.27 11.40
CA HIS A 178 28.38 7.97 10.79
C HIS A 178 28.71 8.91 9.62
N GLY A 179 29.34 10.03 9.93
CA GLY A 179 29.85 10.96 8.92
C GLY A 179 28.76 11.37 7.93
N ARG A 180 29.07 11.26 6.63
CA ARG A 180 28.17 11.59 5.52
C ARG A 180 27.50 10.37 4.87
N ASN A 181 27.57 9.21 5.52
CA ASN A 181 27.02 7.98 4.94
C ASN A 181 25.53 8.11 4.64
N LEU A 182 24.79 8.89 5.44
CA LEU A 182 23.37 9.12 5.25
C LEU A 182 23.09 9.88 3.94
N GLU A 183 23.82 10.95 3.70
CA GLU A 183 23.76 11.75 2.49
C GLU A 183 24.14 10.93 1.25
N ILE A 184 25.17 10.09 1.37
CA ILE A 184 25.61 9.18 0.30
C ILE A 184 24.51 8.18 -0.06
N ILE A 185 23.90 7.50 0.91
CA ILE A 185 22.84 6.52 0.61
C ILE A 185 21.55 7.19 0.12
N GLU A 186 21.24 8.41 0.55
CA GLU A 186 20.08 9.16 0.03
C GLU A 186 20.33 9.69 -1.40
N SER A 187 21.57 10.07 -1.70
CA SER A 187 22.02 10.44 -3.04
C SER A 187 21.82 9.30 -4.03
N MET A 188 22.13 8.07 -3.61
CA MET A 188 21.87 6.84 -4.37
C MET A 188 20.42 6.32 -4.29
N ARG A 189 19.52 7.02 -3.60
CA ARG A 189 18.10 6.65 -3.38
C ARG A 189 17.88 5.35 -2.61
N LEU A 190 18.82 4.98 -1.74
CA LEU A 190 18.75 3.77 -0.92
C LEU A 190 17.97 3.98 0.39
N ILE A 191 17.71 5.23 0.77
CA ILE A 191 16.92 5.58 1.95
C ILE A 191 15.85 6.62 1.58
N SER A 192 14.73 6.61 2.29
CA SER A 192 13.64 7.55 2.13
C SER A 192 13.17 8.05 3.49
N PHE A 193 12.66 9.27 3.51
CA PHE A 193 12.14 9.94 4.71
C PHE A 193 10.67 10.32 4.57
N SER A 194 9.97 10.31 5.71
CA SER A 194 8.53 10.53 5.77
C SER A 194 8.13 11.96 5.48
N VAL A 195 6.98 12.11 4.83
CA VAL A 195 6.38 13.43 4.63
C VAL A 195 5.73 13.94 5.92
N PRO A 196 5.73 15.26 6.19
CA PRO A 196 6.53 16.29 5.51
C PRO A 196 7.91 16.53 6.15
N ASN A 197 8.15 16.03 7.38
CA ASN A 197 9.25 16.49 8.24
C ASN A 197 10.41 15.50 8.40
N SER A 198 10.39 14.36 7.71
CA SER A 198 11.42 13.32 7.83
C SER A 198 11.51 12.67 9.23
N ASP A 199 10.38 12.57 9.93
CA ASP A 199 10.31 11.98 11.28
C ASP A 199 10.60 10.46 11.29
N VAL A 200 10.27 9.77 10.20
CA VAL A 200 10.44 8.33 10.01
C VAL A 200 11.30 8.10 8.78
N TYR A 201 12.19 7.11 8.84
CA TYR A 201 12.97 6.67 7.70
C TYR A 201 12.65 5.21 7.35
N THR A 202 12.97 4.85 6.12
CA THR A 202 13.14 3.46 5.70
C THR A 202 14.29 3.36 4.72
N LEU A 203 14.99 2.24 4.68
CA LEU A 203 15.67 1.84 3.46
C LEU A 203 14.60 1.62 2.38
N SER A 204 14.81 2.22 1.21
CA SER A 204 13.91 2.07 0.06
C SER A 204 13.90 0.62 -0.43
N GLY A 205 13.01 0.26 -1.36
CA GLY A 205 13.05 -1.08 -1.97
C GLY A 205 14.45 -1.44 -2.50
N LEU A 206 15.12 -0.48 -3.15
CA LEU A 206 16.50 -0.63 -3.63
C LEU A 206 17.50 -0.75 -2.46
N GLY A 207 17.38 0.10 -1.43
CA GLY A 207 18.26 0.04 -0.26
C GLY A 207 18.16 -1.27 0.52
N GLN A 208 16.97 -1.84 0.64
CA GLN A 208 16.76 -3.14 1.28
C GLN A 208 17.37 -4.27 0.44
N ALA A 209 17.28 -4.20 -0.89
CA ALA A 209 17.95 -5.17 -1.77
C ALA A 209 19.47 -5.08 -1.62
N VAL A 210 20.04 -3.87 -1.65
CA VAL A 210 21.47 -3.64 -1.41
C VAL A 210 21.89 -4.16 -0.04
N GLN A 211 21.09 -3.88 0.99
CA GLN A 211 21.36 -4.37 2.35
C GLN A 211 21.44 -5.90 2.42
N LYS A 212 20.49 -6.61 1.81
CA LYS A 212 20.50 -8.08 1.77
C LYS A 212 21.73 -8.60 1.03
N THR A 213 22.10 -8.00 -0.10
CA THR A 213 23.33 -8.35 -0.83
C THR A 213 24.55 -8.22 0.09
N VAL A 214 24.74 -7.06 0.72
CA VAL A 214 25.94 -6.83 1.55
C VAL A 214 25.98 -7.67 2.83
N GLN A 215 24.82 -8.16 3.32
CA GLN A 215 24.74 -9.08 4.45
C GLN A 215 25.09 -10.53 4.09
N THR A 216 25.06 -10.89 2.80
CA THR A 216 25.26 -12.27 2.32
C THR A 216 26.54 -12.47 1.51
N MET A 217 27.15 -11.40 1.01
CA MET A 217 28.37 -11.43 0.20
C MET A 217 29.65 -11.56 1.04
N ALA A 218 30.78 -11.82 0.38
CA ALA A 218 32.11 -11.71 0.99
C ALA A 218 32.65 -10.26 0.84
N PRO A 219 33.01 -9.55 1.93
CA PRO A 219 33.48 -8.16 1.88
C PRO A 219 34.99 -8.06 1.55
N ALA A 220 35.44 -8.73 0.49
CA ALA A 220 36.85 -8.89 0.17
C ALA A 220 37.47 -7.64 -0.49
N LEU A 221 36.72 -6.99 -1.38
CA LEU A 221 37.17 -5.85 -2.17
C LEU A 221 36.86 -4.50 -1.51
N GLU A 222 37.53 -3.41 -1.95
CA GLU A 222 37.25 -2.05 -1.50
C GLU A 222 35.90 -1.54 -2.00
N THR A 223 35.58 -1.79 -3.26
CA THR A 223 34.23 -1.63 -3.82
C THR A 223 33.57 -2.99 -3.86
N VAL A 224 32.36 -3.08 -3.32
CA VAL A 224 31.64 -4.35 -3.16
C VAL A 224 30.39 -4.43 -4.02
N ILE A 225 29.83 -3.28 -4.43
CA ILE A 225 28.77 -3.20 -5.43
C ILE A 225 29.04 -1.98 -6.29
N ASN A 226 29.06 -2.15 -7.61
CA ASN A 226 28.98 -1.05 -8.56
C ASN A 226 28.22 -1.49 -9.82
N GLU A 227 27.99 -0.56 -10.74
CA GLU A 227 27.26 -0.81 -11.98
C GLU A 227 27.92 -1.87 -12.87
N ASP A 228 29.25 -1.88 -12.96
CA ASP A 228 30.00 -2.87 -13.75
C ASP A 228 29.77 -4.29 -13.22
N TYR A 229 29.72 -4.46 -11.89
CA TYR A 229 29.47 -5.76 -11.26
C TYR A 229 28.04 -6.22 -11.52
N LEU A 230 27.07 -5.30 -11.53
CA LEU A 230 25.69 -5.61 -11.91
C LEU A 230 25.62 -6.12 -13.36
N PHE A 231 26.27 -5.42 -14.29
CA PHE A 231 26.28 -5.81 -15.71
C PHE A 231 27.05 -7.12 -15.93
N ALA A 232 28.17 -7.33 -15.25
CA ALA A 232 28.90 -8.59 -15.29
C ALA A 232 28.01 -9.76 -14.84
N LEU A 233 27.26 -9.62 -13.75
CA LEU A 233 26.36 -10.67 -13.29
C LEU A 233 25.24 -10.99 -14.30
N VAL A 234 24.70 -9.98 -15.00
CA VAL A 234 23.70 -10.20 -16.05
C VAL A 234 24.31 -10.92 -17.27
N LYS A 235 25.51 -10.50 -17.72
CA LYS A 235 26.24 -11.20 -18.79
C LYS A 235 26.47 -12.67 -18.45
N PHE A 236 26.83 -12.95 -17.20
CA PHE A 236 27.02 -14.30 -16.70
C PHE A 236 25.74 -15.14 -16.80
N LEU A 237 24.57 -14.59 -16.46
CA LEU A 237 23.31 -15.33 -16.58
C LEU A 237 22.94 -15.65 -18.04
N ASP A 238 23.31 -14.77 -18.98
CA ASP A 238 22.99 -14.95 -20.40
C ASP A 238 23.92 -15.95 -21.10
N GLY A 239 25.19 -16.03 -20.70
CA GLY A 239 26.21 -16.81 -21.43
C GLY A 239 27.21 -17.60 -20.58
N GLY A 240 26.98 -17.70 -19.27
CA GLY A 240 27.89 -18.38 -18.33
C GLY A 240 29.27 -17.71 -18.26
N PHE A 241 30.28 -18.47 -17.82
CA PHE A 241 31.66 -17.98 -17.72
C PHE A 241 32.26 -17.53 -19.06
N GLU A 242 31.83 -18.11 -20.18
CA GLU A 242 32.35 -17.76 -21.51
C GLU A 242 32.00 -16.33 -21.93
N ALA A 243 30.97 -15.74 -21.32
CA ALA A 243 30.55 -14.36 -21.55
C ALA A 243 31.30 -13.33 -20.67
N LEU A 244 32.11 -13.78 -19.72
CA LEU A 244 32.87 -12.92 -18.81
C LEU A 244 34.33 -12.81 -19.21
N THR A 245 34.94 -11.67 -18.90
CA THR A 245 36.39 -11.55 -18.82
C THR A 245 36.93 -12.24 -17.57
N ASP A 246 38.22 -12.61 -17.58
CA ASP A 246 38.88 -13.22 -16.40
C ASP A 246 38.71 -12.35 -15.14
N GLN A 247 38.83 -11.02 -15.31
CA GLN A 247 38.66 -10.06 -14.22
C GLN A 247 37.22 -10.00 -13.69
N GLU A 248 36.21 -10.00 -14.58
CA GLU A 248 34.80 -10.03 -14.17
C GLU A 248 34.51 -11.32 -13.40
N SER A 249 35.00 -12.46 -13.88
CA SER A 249 34.83 -13.76 -13.22
C SER A 249 35.47 -13.80 -11.83
N GLU A 250 36.72 -13.31 -11.70
CA GLU A 250 37.43 -13.24 -10.43
C GLU A 250 36.68 -12.37 -9.41
N ILE A 251 36.20 -11.19 -9.83
CA ILE A 251 35.44 -10.27 -8.96
C ILE A 251 34.13 -10.91 -8.47
N LEU A 252 33.35 -11.52 -9.37
CA LEU A 252 32.07 -12.11 -9.00
C LEU A 252 32.24 -13.30 -8.03
N GLN A 253 33.32 -14.07 -8.19
CA GLN A 253 33.66 -15.17 -7.28
C GLN A 253 34.20 -14.66 -5.94
N GLU A 254 35.10 -13.66 -5.95
CA GLU A 254 35.72 -13.11 -4.73
C GLU A 254 34.68 -12.46 -3.80
N LEU A 255 33.66 -11.84 -4.37
CA LEU A 255 32.52 -11.28 -3.63
C LEU A 255 31.44 -12.33 -3.28
N ALA A 256 31.63 -13.59 -3.67
CA ALA A 256 30.70 -14.69 -3.48
C ALA A 256 29.31 -14.45 -4.10
N PHE A 257 29.26 -13.84 -5.29
CA PHE A 257 28.03 -13.74 -6.09
C PHE A 257 27.78 -15.02 -6.90
N ILE A 258 28.84 -15.67 -7.36
CA ILE A 258 28.83 -16.96 -8.04
C ILE A 258 29.90 -17.87 -7.42
N ASP A 259 29.76 -19.19 -7.56
CA ASP A 259 30.82 -20.15 -7.22
C ASP A 259 31.69 -20.52 -8.43
N ASP A 260 32.70 -21.35 -8.22
CA ASP A 260 33.63 -21.85 -9.24
C ASP A 260 33.02 -22.87 -10.21
N GLU A 261 31.85 -23.42 -9.86
CA GLU A 261 31.05 -24.30 -10.72
C GLU A 261 30.07 -23.53 -11.62
N GLY A 262 29.91 -22.23 -11.39
CA GLY A 262 29.01 -21.36 -12.16
C GLY A 262 27.57 -21.36 -11.64
N ASN A 263 27.36 -21.68 -10.37
CA ASN A 263 26.08 -21.51 -9.72
C ASN A 263 25.96 -20.10 -9.11
N LEU A 264 24.76 -19.55 -9.16
CA LEU A 264 24.42 -18.29 -8.50
C LEU A 264 24.29 -18.51 -6.99
N LEU A 265 24.98 -17.69 -6.19
CA LEU A 265 24.92 -17.73 -4.73
C LEU A 265 23.87 -16.73 -4.19
N PRO A 266 23.46 -16.81 -2.91
CA PRO A 266 22.44 -15.91 -2.35
C PRO A 266 22.75 -14.42 -2.50
N ALA A 267 24.03 -14.04 -2.42
CA ALA A 267 24.43 -12.65 -2.65
C ALA A 267 24.23 -12.23 -4.11
N GLY A 268 24.50 -13.13 -5.07
CA GLY A 268 24.21 -12.94 -6.49
C GLY A 268 22.70 -12.81 -6.76
N GLU A 269 21.87 -13.66 -6.15
CA GLU A 269 20.40 -13.56 -6.25
C GLU A 269 19.89 -12.19 -5.76
N ASN A 270 20.38 -11.73 -4.60
CA ASN A 270 20.03 -10.42 -4.09
C ASN A 270 20.55 -9.28 -4.99
N LEU A 271 21.76 -9.43 -5.56
CA LEU A 271 22.34 -8.46 -6.48
C LEU A 271 21.53 -8.33 -7.80
N LEU A 272 20.89 -9.40 -8.27
CA LEU A 272 19.96 -9.33 -9.39
C LEU A 272 18.73 -8.49 -9.08
N GLU A 273 18.20 -8.60 -7.85
CA GLU A 273 17.09 -7.73 -7.43
C GLU A 273 17.54 -6.26 -7.35
N VAL A 274 18.77 -6.00 -6.91
CA VAL A 274 19.40 -4.66 -6.98
C VAL A 274 19.43 -4.17 -8.43
N TYR A 275 19.92 -4.99 -9.37
CA TYR A 275 19.94 -4.65 -10.78
C TYR A 275 18.54 -4.35 -11.31
N ARG A 276 17.54 -5.18 -11.02
CA ARG A 276 16.14 -5.00 -11.46
C ARG A 276 15.57 -3.66 -10.98
N LEU A 277 15.69 -3.37 -9.69
CA LEU A 277 15.17 -2.14 -9.09
C LEU A 277 15.91 -0.88 -9.56
N TRP A 278 17.24 -0.96 -9.69
CA TRP A 278 18.06 0.17 -10.13
C TRP A 278 17.93 0.46 -11.63
N SER A 279 17.93 -0.58 -12.47
CA SER A 279 17.92 -0.44 -13.94
C SER A 279 16.52 -0.24 -14.50
N GLN A 280 15.53 -1.01 -14.05
CA GLN A 280 14.16 -1.01 -14.61
C GLN A 280 13.22 -0.09 -13.83
N ARG A 281 13.56 0.26 -12.57
CA ARG A 281 12.73 1.08 -11.66
C ARG A 281 11.31 0.53 -11.50
N GLU A 282 11.17 -0.80 -11.57
CA GLU A 282 9.91 -1.49 -11.40
C GLU A 282 9.67 -1.85 -9.92
N TYR A 283 8.83 -1.06 -9.26
CA TYR A 283 8.41 -1.29 -7.88
C TYR A 283 7.02 -1.92 -7.83
N ARG A 284 6.76 -2.73 -6.80
CA ARG A 284 5.42 -3.27 -6.56
C ARG A 284 4.48 -2.15 -6.11
N PRO A 285 3.22 -2.11 -6.59
CA PRO A 285 2.25 -1.14 -6.09
C PRO A 285 1.97 -1.43 -4.61
N VAL A 286 1.71 -0.38 -3.83
CA VAL A 286 1.34 -0.55 -2.42
C VAL A 286 -0.01 -1.26 -2.34
N LYS A 287 -0.01 -2.49 -1.82
CA LYS A 287 -1.22 -3.21 -1.42
C LYS A 287 -1.28 -3.25 0.11
N THR A 288 -2.49 -3.32 0.65
CA THR A 288 -2.72 -3.35 2.11
C THR A 288 -3.64 -4.51 2.48
N PHE A 289 -3.88 -4.67 3.78
CA PHE A 289 -4.75 -5.69 4.33
C PHE A 289 -5.55 -5.08 5.47
N ASN A 290 -6.76 -5.58 5.73
CA ASN A 290 -7.54 -5.13 6.87
C ASN A 290 -8.28 -6.30 7.52
N LEU A 291 -8.27 -6.33 8.85
CA LEU A 291 -8.97 -7.30 9.67
C LEU A 291 -9.57 -6.57 10.87
N GLU A 292 -10.89 -6.60 10.99
CA GLU A 292 -11.58 -6.04 12.14
C GLU A 292 -11.65 -7.05 13.28
N THR A 293 -11.86 -6.58 14.50
CA THR A 293 -11.94 -7.45 15.68
C THR A 293 -13.06 -8.50 15.58
N LEU A 294 -14.15 -8.21 14.86
CA LEU A 294 -15.21 -9.20 14.61
C LEU A 294 -14.75 -10.29 13.63
N ASP A 295 -14.00 -9.91 12.59
CA ASP A 295 -13.44 -10.85 11.61
C ASP A 295 -12.57 -11.89 12.35
N GLU A 296 -11.74 -11.45 13.30
CA GLU A 296 -10.90 -12.33 14.12
C GLU A 296 -11.70 -13.28 15.03
N GLU A 297 -12.74 -12.77 15.71
CA GLU A 297 -13.59 -13.61 16.56
C GLU A 297 -14.42 -14.62 15.75
N ILE A 298 -14.79 -14.31 14.51
CA ILE A 298 -15.41 -15.26 13.60
C ILE A 298 -14.42 -16.35 13.18
N LEU A 299 -13.15 -16.03 12.92
CA LEU A 299 -12.12 -17.06 12.67
C LEU A 299 -11.93 -17.98 13.88
N ILE A 300 -11.91 -17.45 15.10
CA ILE A 300 -11.87 -18.26 16.33
C ILE A 300 -13.12 -19.14 16.45
N GLY A 301 -14.30 -18.56 16.19
CA GLY A 301 -15.57 -19.28 16.24
C GLY A 301 -15.62 -20.42 15.22
N LEU A 302 -15.16 -20.16 14.00
CA LEU A 302 -15.07 -21.15 12.94
C LEU A 302 -14.22 -22.35 13.34
N GLU A 303 -13.05 -22.12 13.96
CA GLU A 303 -12.20 -23.20 14.46
C GLU A 303 -12.93 -24.04 15.51
N LYS A 304 -13.57 -23.40 16.48
CA LYS A 304 -14.30 -24.10 17.55
C LYS A 304 -15.48 -24.90 17.03
N VAL A 305 -16.21 -24.40 16.04
CA VAL A 305 -17.28 -25.17 15.38
C VAL A 305 -16.70 -26.41 14.70
N TRP A 306 -15.55 -26.30 14.03
CA TRP A 306 -14.85 -27.45 13.45
C TRP A 306 -14.25 -28.39 14.50
N GLU A 307 -13.86 -27.92 15.68
CA GLU A 307 -13.48 -28.77 16.80
C GLU A 307 -14.68 -29.56 17.32
N LYS A 308 -15.84 -28.91 17.53
CA LYS A 308 -17.10 -29.58 17.89
C LYS A 308 -17.54 -30.59 16.83
N HIS A 309 -17.33 -30.32 15.55
CA HIS A 309 -17.62 -31.26 14.45
C HIS A 309 -16.86 -32.59 14.60
N LYS A 310 -15.64 -32.58 15.13
CA LYS A 310 -14.86 -33.82 15.37
C LYS A 310 -15.52 -34.73 16.41
N GLU A 311 -16.22 -34.13 17.37
CA GLU A 311 -16.97 -34.84 18.41
C GLU A 311 -18.37 -35.22 17.93
N ASN A 312 -19.01 -34.34 17.16
CA ASN A 312 -20.34 -34.53 16.60
C ASN A 312 -20.38 -34.10 15.12
N PRO A 313 -20.29 -35.05 14.16
CA PRO A 313 -20.29 -34.77 12.73
C PRO A 313 -21.56 -34.07 12.20
N GLU A 314 -22.62 -33.98 13.01
CA GLU A 314 -23.83 -33.24 12.65
C GLU A 314 -23.65 -31.71 12.73
N ILE A 315 -22.72 -31.23 13.55
CA ILE A 315 -22.42 -29.81 13.70
C ILE A 315 -21.58 -29.38 12.50
N LEU A 316 -22.08 -28.47 11.67
CA LEU A 316 -21.36 -27.95 10.51
C LEU A 316 -21.08 -26.47 10.70
N ALA A 317 -19.97 -25.99 10.15
CA ALA A 317 -19.61 -24.58 10.17
C ALA A 317 -20.45 -23.74 9.19
N THR A 318 -21.75 -23.66 9.44
CA THR A 318 -22.66 -22.74 8.74
C THR A 318 -22.67 -21.37 9.43
N ALA A 319 -23.24 -20.35 8.78
CA ALA A 319 -23.35 -19.02 9.37
C ALA A 319 -24.17 -19.05 10.67
N GLU A 320 -25.24 -19.86 10.73
CA GLU A 320 -26.08 -20.02 11.92
C GLU A 320 -25.29 -20.59 13.10
N GLU A 321 -24.47 -21.62 12.88
CA GLU A 321 -23.69 -22.25 13.95
C GLU A 321 -22.60 -21.29 14.48
N ILE A 322 -22.02 -20.47 13.60
CA ILE A 322 -21.08 -19.42 14.00
C ILE A 322 -21.80 -18.35 14.85
N VAL A 323 -23.01 -17.93 14.46
CA VAL A 323 -23.84 -17.01 15.25
C VAL A 323 -24.16 -17.60 16.63
N HIS A 324 -24.56 -18.88 16.69
CA HIS A 324 -24.81 -19.57 17.95
C HIS A 324 -23.59 -19.54 18.87
N TYR A 325 -22.40 -19.81 18.33
CA TYR A 325 -21.16 -19.72 19.09
C TYR A 325 -20.91 -18.30 19.65
N LEU A 326 -21.12 -17.25 18.85
CA LEU A 326 -20.93 -15.86 19.30
C LEU A 326 -21.93 -15.46 20.41
N LEU A 327 -23.14 -16.00 20.39
CA LEU A 327 -24.17 -15.75 21.41
C LEU A 327 -23.83 -16.37 22.77
N GLU A 328 -23.15 -17.52 22.77
CA GLU A 328 -22.81 -18.28 23.99
C GLU A 328 -21.69 -17.63 24.81
N LYS A 329 -20.87 -16.75 24.24
CA LYS A 329 -19.68 -16.22 24.91
C LYS A 329 -20.02 -14.94 25.73
N PRO A 330 -19.55 -14.84 26.98
CA PRO A 330 -19.79 -13.66 27.83
C PRO A 330 -19.22 -12.35 27.24
N LEU A 331 -19.94 -11.23 27.35
CA LEU A 331 -19.52 -9.90 26.87
C LEU A 331 -18.17 -9.44 27.44
N LYS A 332 -17.85 -9.83 28.67
CA LYS A 332 -16.55 -9.56 29.31
C LYS A 332 -15.37 -10.14 28.52
N GLU A 333 -15.58 -11.23 27.79
CA GLU A 333 -14.59 -11.88 26.94
C GLU A 333 -14.50 -11.25 25.55
N TYR A 334 -15.48 -10.41 25.18
CA TYR A 334 -15.56 -9.65 23.93
C TYR A 334 -15.25 -8.16 24.10
N LYS A 335 -14.49 -7.76 25.12
CA LYS A 335 -14.19 -6.34 25.39
C LYS A 335 -13.66 -5.56 24.16
N HIS A 336 -12.98 -6.23 23.23
CA HIS A 336 -12.46 -5.66 21.99
C HIS A 336 -13.56 -5.38 20.94
N LEU A 337 -14.70 -6.09 20.97
CA LEU A 337 -15.84 -5.84 20.07
C LEU A 337 -16.65 -4.61 20.46
N ARG A 338 -16.42 -4.01 21.64
CA ARG A 338 -17.16 -2.84 22.11
C ARG A 338 -17.09 -1.68 21.13
N GLU A 339 -15.92 -1.43 20.57
CA GLU A 339 -15.71 -0.36 19.59
C GLU A 339 -16.42 -0.69 18.27
N PHE A 340 -16.28 -1.94 17.80
CA PHE A 340 -16.98 -2.45 16.61
C PHE A 340 -18.50 -2.23 16.70
N TYR A 341 -19.15 -2.74 17.75
CA TYR A 341 -20.59 -2.58 17.93
C TYR A 341 -20.99 -1.12 18.16
N GLY A 342 -20.12 -0.31 18.77
CA GLY A 342 -20.33 1.12 18.93
C GLY A 342 -20.46 1.84 17.59
N ARG A 343 -19.59 1.50 16.63
CA ARG A 343 -19.65 2.02 15.25
C ARG A 343 -20.91 1.56 14.53
N MET A 344 -21.21 0.26 14.59
CA MET A 344 -22.40 -0.32 13.97
C MET A 344 -23.70 0.36 14.45
N LEU A 345 -23.81 0.59 15.76
CA LEU A 345 -24.96 1.30 16.35
C LEU A 345 -25.02 2.76 15.93
N ASN A 346 -23.87 3.44 15.84
CA ASN A 346 -23.81 4.82 15.39
C ASN A 346 -24.30 4.94 13.93
N GLN A 347 -23.87 4.04 13.05
CA GLN A 347 -24.32 3.99 11.66
C GLN A 347 -25.82 3.70 11.54
N ALA A 348 -26.34 2.76 12.35
CA ALA A 348 -27.71 2.31 12.24
C ALA A 348 -28.73 3.22 12.94
N MET A 349 -28.33 3.88 14.03
CA MET A 349 -29.25 4.56 14.96
C MET A 349 -28.75 5.93 15.46
N GLY A 350 -27.56 6.38 15.07
CA GLY A 350 -26.96 7.66 15.44
C GLY A 350 -26.17 7.67 16.76
N TYR A 351 -25.43 8.77 16.98
CA TYR A 351 -24.38 8.88 18.00
C TYR A 351 -24.85 8.63 19.45
N GLN A 352 -26.08 9.03 19.78
CA GLN A 352 -26.63 8.85 21.13
C GLN A 352 -26.64 7.37 21.58
N LYS A 353 -26.68 6.43 20.62
CA LYS A 353 -26.65 4.99 20.89
C LYS A 353 -25.25 4.45 21.18
N LYS A 354 -24.19 5.08 20.65
CA LYS A 354 -22.80 4.72 20.98
C LYS A 354 -22.47 5.01 22.44
N GLU A 355 -22.98 6.10 23.00
CA GLU A 355 -22.85 6.41 24.44
C GLU A 355 -23.73 5.51 25.31
N GLU A 356 -24.93 5.15 24.85
CA GLU A 356 -25.78 4.17 25.52
C GLU A 356 -25.10 2.79 25.59
N LEU A 357 -24.41 2.37 24.52
CA LEU A 357 -23.64 1.14 24.48
C LEU A 357 -22.59 1.11 25.60
N LYS A 358 -21.87 2.21 25.84
CA LYS A 358 -20.82 2.25 26.88
C LYS A 358 -21.38 1.89 28.26
N LYS A 359 -22.60 2.32 28.57
CA LYS A 359 -23.29 1.99 29.83
C LYS A 359 -23.75 0.54 29.83
N LYS A 360 -24.44 0.12 28.77
CA LYS A 360 -25.03 -1.22 28.66
C LYS A 360 -24.01 -2.34 28.57
N TRP A 361 -22.84 -2.09 27.98
CA TRP A 361 -21.74 -3.05 27.92
C TRP A 361 -21.25 -3.51 29.31
N ALA A 362 -21.39 -2.65 30.33
CA ALA A 362 -21.04 -2.99 31.71
C ALA A 362 -22.18 -3.67 32.49
N GLU A 363 -23.41 -3.53 32.03
CA GLU A 363 -24.62 -4.04 32.69
C GLU A 363 -25.03 -5.43 32.18
N LEU A 364 -24.85 -5.69 30.88
CA LEU A 364 -25.30 -6.90 30.21
C LEU A 364 -24.23 -7.99 30.24
N PHE A 365 -24.66 -9.25 30.19
CA PHE A 365 -23.80 -10.43 30.30
C PHE A 365 -23.45 -11.07 28.96
N THR A 366 -24.36 -11.07 27.98
CA THR A 366 -24.18 -11.76 26.69
C THR A 366 -24.44 -10.86 25.47
N ILE A 367 -23.89 -11.25 24.31
CA ILE A 367 -24.14 -10.58 23.02
C ILE A 367 -25.64 -10.63 22.69
N GLU A 368 -26.31 -11.72 23.06
CA GLU A 368 -27.76 -11.86 22.91
C GLU A 368 -28.53 -10.74 23.62
N GLU A 369 -28.23 -10.52 24.90
CA GLU A 369 -28.86 -9.47 25.70
C GLU A 369 -28.58 -8.08 25.11
N LEU A 370 -27.35 -7.87 24.61
CA LEU A 370 -26.95 -6.63 23.96
C LEU A 370 -27.80 -6.34 22.71
N PHE A 371 -27.93 -7.32 21.82
CA PHE A 371 -28.70 -7.16 20.58
C PHE A 371 -30.20 -7.03 20.88
N LYS A 372 -30.73 -7.79 21.85
CA LYS A 372 -32.12 -7.63 22.29
C LYS A 372 -32.40 -6.22 22.80
N HIS A 373 -31.47 -5.61 23.54
CA HIS A 373 -31.63 -4.23 24.05
C HIS A 373 -31.76 -3.20 22.93
N PHE A 374 -30.92 -3.28 21.89
CA PHE A 374 -30.91 -2.27 20.81
C PHE A 374 -31.97 -2.53 19.72
N TRP A 375 -32.39 -3.78 19.51
CA TRP A 375 -33.35 -4.17 18.47
C TRP A 375 -34.63 -4.83 19.04
N GLU A 376 -35.04 -4.43 20.24
CA GLU A 376 -36.20 -5.01 20.95
C GLU A 376 -37.52 -4.82 20.19
N LYS A 377 -37.69 -3.66 19.54
CA LYS A 377 -38.89 -3.36 18.75
C LYS A 377 -38.87 -4.15 17.44
N GLY A 378 -39.58 -5.27 17.42
CA GLY A 378 -39.79 -6.11 16.23
C GLY A 378 -39.20 -7.53 16.35
N ASN A 379 -38.45 -7.82 17.43
CA ASN A 379 -37.78 -9.11 17.64
C ASN A 379 -36.76 -9.46 16.53
N GLU A 380 -36.23 -8.45 15.83
CA GLU A 380 -35.29 -8.57 14.70
C GLU A 380 -33.82 -8.76 15.13
N TRP A 381 -33.55 -8.82 16.43
CA TRP A 381 -32.19 -8.84 16.98
C TRP A 381 -31.33 -9.98 16.42
N TYR A 382 -31.91 -11.16 16.22
CA TYR A 382 -31.20 -12.32 15.66
C TYR A 382 -30.86 -12.12 14.19
N GLU A 383 -31.80 -11.57 13.41
CA GLU A 383 -31.56 -11.23 12.00
C GLU A 383 -30.43 -10.22 11.87
N LYS A 384 -30.38 -9.20 12.73
CA LYS A 384 -29.30 -8.21 12.73
C LYS A 384 -27.94 -8.78 13.09
N LEU A 385 -27.88 -9.67 14.07
CA LEU A 385 -26.63 -10.36 14.39
C LEU A 385 -26.19 -11.27 13.25
N PHE A 386 -27.15 -12.00 12.65
CA PHE A 386 -26.89 -12.87 11.51
C PHE A 386 -26.35 -12.09 10.31
N ASP A 387 -26.98 -10.96 9.96
CA ASP A 387 -26.51 -10.06 8.90
C ASP A 387 -25.09 -9.56 9.17
N THR A 388 -24.79 -9.17 10.41
CA THR A 388 -23.46 -8.70 10.82
C THR A 388 -22.39 -9.78 10.66
N VAL A 389 -22.70 -11.02 11.08
CA VAL A 389 -21.80 -12.17 10.91
C VAL A 389 -21.63 -12.51 9.44
N LYS A 390 -22.71 -12.45 8.66
CA LYS A 390 -22.70 -12.72 7.22
C LYS A 390 -21.84 -11.71 6.45
N GLU A 391 -21.95 -10.42 6.76
CA GLU A 391 -21.11 -9.36 6.20
C GLU A 391 -19.61 -9.60 6.48
N SER A 392 -19.28 -10.00 7.71
CA SER A 392 -17.90 -10.31 8.09
C SER A 392 -17.40 -11.61 7.43
N LEU A 393 -18.24 -12.62 7.26
CA LEU A 393 -17.91 -13.82 6.47
C LEU A 393 -17.60 -13.46 5.00
N TYR A 394 -18.35 -12.53 4.41
CA TYR A 394 -18.03 -11.98 3.09
C TYR A 394 -16.70 -11.24 3.07
N SER A 395 -16.41 -10.42 4.09
CA SER A 395 -15.12 -9.75 4.24
C SER A 395 -13.97 -10.78 4.32
N LEU A 396 -14.10 -11.81 5.13
CA LEU A 396 -13.10 -12.89 5.27
C LEU A 396 -12.89 -13.69 3.97
N GLU A 397 -13.96 -14.02 3.25
CA GLU A 397 -13.88 -14.69 1.94
C GLU A 397 -13.32 -13.73 0.86
N SER A 398 -13.58 -12.43 0.97
CA SER A 398 -13.03 -11.39 0.09
C SER A 398 -11.50 -11.30 0.16
N PHE A 399 -10.94 -11.57 1.35
CA PHE A 399 -9.51 -11.65 1.59
C PHE A 399 -8.95 -13.08 1.48
N ASN A 400 -9.75 -14.04 1.01
CA ASN A 400 -9.36 -15.44 0.85
C ASN A 400 -8.79 -16.04 2.15
N LEU A 401 -9.33 -15.66 3.31
CA LEU A 401 -9.02 -16.28 4.60
C LEU A 401 -9.92 -17.50 4.86
N ILE A 402 -11.13 -17.46 4.35
CA ILE A 402 -12.06 -18.58 4.33
C ILE A 402 -12.59 -18.80 2.91
N VAL A 403 -13.17 -19.97 2.69
CA VAL A 403 -13.91 -20.30 1.47
C VAL A 403 -15.26 -20.92 1.86
N SER A 404 -16.30 -20.57 1.12
CA SER A 404 -17.62 -21.18 1.24
C SER A 404 -17.81 -22.29 0.21
N GLU A 405 -18.29 -23.45 0.64
CA GLU A 405 -18.59 -24.59 -0.23
C GLU A 405 -19.82 -25.36 0.24
N VAL A 406 -20.43 -26.16 -0.64
CA VAL A 406 -21.58 -26.98 -0.29
C VAL A 406 -21.11 -28.29 0.34
N ASP A 407 -21.55 -28.58 1.55
CA ASP A 407 -21.33 -29.87 2.19
C ASP A 407 -21.99 -30.99 1.39
N GLU A 408 -21.19 -32.01 1.03
CA GLU A 408 -21.64 -33.11 0.16
C GLU A 408 -22.77 -33.95 0.78
N LYS A 409 -22.88 -33.99 2.11
CA LYS A 409 -23.85 -34.85 2.81
C LYS A 409 -25.17 -34.13 3.07
N LYS A 410 -25.12 -32.88 3.50
CA LYS A 410 -26.27 -32.09 3.94
C LYS A 410 -26.73 -31.05 2.91
N GLY A 411 -25.94 -30.80 1.87
CA GLY A 411 -26.26 -29.82 0.82
C GLY A 411 -26.32 -28.38 1.33
N LYS A 412 -25.67 -28.09 2.46
CA LYS A 412 -25.64 -26.76 3.09
C LYS A 412 -24.32 -26.05 2.80
N LEU A 413 -24.36 -24.73 2.69
CA LEU A 413 -23.16 -23.91 2.63
C LEU A 413 -22.40 -23.97 3.97
N ILE A 414 -21.12 -24.34 3.90
CA ILE A 414 -20.20 -24.39 5.04
C ILE A 414 -18.97 -23.54 4.74
N TYR A 415 -18.30 -23.08 5.80
CA TYR A 415 -17.08 -22.30 5.70
C TYR A 415 -15.86 -23.12 6.12
N LYS A 416 -14.76 -23.02 5.36
CA LYS A 416 -13.48 -23.66 5.66
C LYS A 416 -12.35 -22.65 5.63
N PHE A 417 -11.32 -22.88 6.44
CA PHE A 417 -10.10 -22.08 6.37
C PHE A 417 -9.35 -22.35 5.07
N THR A 418 -8.82 -21.28 4.48
CA THR A 418 -7.75 -21.38 3.50
C THR A 418 -6.39 -21.48 4.22
N PRO A 419 -5.28 -21.77 3.50
CA PRO A 419 -3.95 -21.70 4.10
C PRO A 419 -3.64 -20.34 4.73
N HIS A 420 -4.11 -19.24 4.13
CA HIS A 420 -3.94 -17.89 4.69
C HIS A 420 -4.76 -17.68 5.97
N GLY A 421 -6.01 -18.18 6.00
CA GLY A 421 -6.83 -18.14 7.22
C GLY A 421 -6.19 -18.86 8.41
N VAL A 422 -5.51 -19.98 8.16
CA VAL A 422 -4.75 -20.70 9.20
C VAL A 422 -3.55 -19.89 9.69
N GLU A 423 -2.80 -19.22 8.79
CA GLU A 423 -1.69 -18.35 9.17
C GLU A 423 -2.17 -17.17 10.04
N VAL A 424 -3.28 -16.52 9.67
CA VAL A 424 -3.89 -15.43 10.43
C VAL A 424 -4.40 -15.91 11.79
N LEU A 425 -5.12 -17.03 11.85
CA LEU A 425 -5.60 -17.60 13.11
C LEU A 425 -4.47 -17.90 14.09
N LYS A 426 -3.31 -18.34 13.58
CA LYS A 426 -2.11 -18.53 14.40
C LYS A 426 -1.59 -17.21 14.99
N ASP A 427 -1.55 -16.14 14.20
CA ASP A 427 -1.17 -14.81 14.70
C ASP A 427 -2.14 -14.31 15.78
N ILE A 428 -3.46 -14.47 15.55
CA ILE A 428 -4.51 -14.11 16.52
C ILE A 428 -4.30 -14.85 17.84
N LYS A 429 -3.98 -16.14 17.80
CA LYS A 429 -3.69 -16.93 19.01
C LYS A 429 -2.41 -16.51 19.74
N GLU A 430 -1.38 -16.10 18.99
CA GLU A 430 -0.10 -15.66 19.55
C GLU A 430 -0.18 -14.24 20.15
N ARG A 431 -0.94 -13.34 19.52
CA ARG A 431 -0.97 -11.90 19.85
C ARG A 431 -2.25 -11.44 20.56
N GLY A 432 -3.30 -12.26 20.54
CA GLY A 432 -4.63 -11.89 20.98
C GLY A 432 -5.40 -11.11 19.92
N VAL A 433 -6.71 -10.98 20.16
CA VAL A 433 -7.61 -10.27 19.25
C VAL A 433 -7.29 -8.78 19.21
N ARG A 434 -7.09 -8.24 18.00
CA ARG A 434 -6.82 -6.82 17.76
C ARG A 434 -7.31 -6.40 16.39
N GLU A 435 -7.23 -5.11 16.11
CA GLU A 435 -7.50 -4.60 14.77
C GLU A 435 -6.22 -4.58 13.95
N ILE A 436 -6.33 -4.88 12.66
CA ILE A 436 -5.28 -4.73 11.66
C ILE A 436 -5.80 -3.78 10.59
N THR A 437 -5.33 -2.53 10.57
CA THR A 437 -5.82 -1.53 9.63
C THR A 437 -5.06 -1.56 8.31
N ALA A 438 -5.71 -1.10 7.24
CA ALA A 438 -5.03 -0.86 5.97
C ALA A 438 -3.87 0.12 6.14
N THR A 439 -4.05 1.12 7.00
CA THR A 439 -3.04 2.13 7.35
C THR A 439 -1.82 1.50 8.03
N GLY A 440 -2.00 0.65 9.06
CA GLY A 440 -0.91 -0.04 9.74
C GLY A 440 -0.14 -0.99 8.80
N VAL A 441 -0.85 -1.71 7.93
CA VAL A 441 -0.21 -2.58 6.92
C VAL A 441 0.49 -1.76 5.83
N LYS A 442 -0.07 -0.62 5.44
CA LYS A 442 0.56 0.33 4.52
C LYS A 442 1.91 0.80 5.05
N ALA A 443 2.03 1.01 6.36
CA ALA A 443 3.28 1.42 6.99
C ALA A 443 4.45 0.47 6.69
N VAL A 444 4.17 -0.83 6.54
CA VAL A 444 5.20 -1.83 6.22
C VAL A 444 5.30 -2.09 4.71
N THR A 445 4.19 -2.05 3.96
CA THR A 445 4.22 -2.37 2.52
C THR A 445 4.77 -1.24 1.66
N ILE A 446 4.64 0.03 2.09
CA ILE A 446 5.19 1.18 1.37
C ILE A 446 6.72 1.14 1.31
N THR A 447 7.39 0.49 2.26
CA THR A 447 8.86 0.35 2.30
C THR A 447 9.45 -0.38 1.09
N LYS A 448 8.62 -1.10 0.33
CA LYS A 448 9.02 -1.80 -0.91
C LYS A 448 8.95 -0.92 -2.16
N THR A 449 8.60 0.35 -2.01
CA THR A 449 8.49 1.31 -3.11
C THR A 449 9.71 2.23 -3.18
N GLU A 450 9.77 3.06 -4.23
CA GLU A 450 10.84 4.04 -4.41
C GLU A 450 10.82 5.15 -3.34
N PHE A 451 9.63 5.60 -2.93
CA PHE A 451 9.43 6.69 -1.96
C PHE A 451 9.18 6.17 -0.55
N GLY A 452 9.76 5.02 -0.19
CA GLY A 452 9.17 4.02 0.70
C GLY A 452 8.90 4.39 2.17
N ALA A 453 9.05 5.64 2.59
CA ALA A 453 8.81 6.02 3.96
C ALA A 453 7.32 6.28 4.23
N PRO A 454 6.72 5.61 5.24
CA PRO A 454 5.36 5.93 5.67
C PRO A 454 5.33 7.31 6.32
N ASN A 455 4.21 8.03 6.21
CA ASN A 455 4.02 9.22 7.05
C ASN A 455 3.97 8.83 8.54
N TYR A 456 4.16 9.80 9.44
CA TYR A 456 4.27 9.53 10.87
C TYR A 456 3.02 8.84 11.44
N ASN A 457 1.82 9.29 11.05
CA ASN A 457 0.56 8.70 11.51
C ASN A 457 0.43 7.22 11.11
N TRP A 458 0.85 6.85 9.89
CA TRP A 458 0.85 5.46 9.45
C TRP A 458 1.84 4.61 10.26
N TYR A 459 3.03 5.16 10.52
CA TYR A 459 4.01 4.51 11.39
C TYR A 459 3.47 4.25 12.79
N GLU A 460 2.85 5.27 13.42
CA GLU A 460 2.26 5.13 14.76
C GLU A 460 1.17 4.05 14.80
N GLU A 461 0.31 3.99 13.79
CA GLU A 461 -0.71 2.95 13.71
C GLU A 461 -0.07 1.56 13.56
N GLY A 462 0.97 1.43 12.72
CA GLY A 462 1.74 0.20 12.58
C GLY A 462 2.41 -0.24 13.90
N VAL A 463 2.88 0.68 14.72
CA VAL A 463 3.44 0.39 16.06
C VAL A 463 2.33 -0.06 17.01
N LYS A 464 1.21 0.66 17.06
CA LYS A 464 0.04 0.36 17.90
C LYS A 464 -0.55 -1.03 17.62
N GLU A 465 -0.54 -1.45 16.37
CA GLU A 465 -1.03 -2.77 15.93
C GLU A 465 0.02 -3.90 16.08
N HIS A 466 1.21 -3.57 16.56
CA HIS A 466 2.37 -4.47 16.66
C HIS A 466 2.86 -5.00 15.30
N LEU A 467 2.61 -4.28 14.22
CA LEU A 467 3.14 -4.58 12.87
C LEU A 467 4.56 -4.07 12.71
N VAL A 468 4.90 -2.98 13.40
CA VAL A 468 6.24 -2.36 13.42
C VAL A 468 6.81 -2.45 14.82
N GLY A 469 8.10 -2.80 14.95
CA GLY A 469 8.79 -2.82 16.23
C GLY A 469 10.29 -3.02 16.09
N GLY A 470 11.09 -2.39 16.97
CA GLY A 470 12.55 -2.53 16.95
C GLY A 470 13.22 -2.02 15.66
N GLY A 471 12.57 -1.09 14.96
CA GLY A 471 13.07 -0.49 13.72
C GLY A 471 12.88 -1.32 12.44
N TYR A 472 11.94 -2.28 12.45
CA TYR A 472 11.61 -3.15 11.32
C TYR A 472 10.18 -3.72 11.45
N PRO A 473 9.55 -4.26 10.38
CA PRO A 473 8.33 -5.04 10.52
C PRO A 473 8.53 -6.24 11.46
N THR A 474 7.59 -6.43 12.39
CA THR A 474 7.58 -7.59 13.29
C THR A 474 7.23 -8.86 12.51
N LYS A 475 7.26 -10.04 13.16
CA LYS A 475 6.73 -11.29 12.57
C LYS A 475 5.29 -11.13 12.06
N SER A 476 4.46 -10.38 12.78
CA SER A 476 3.08 -10.07 12.39
C SER A 476 3.08 -9.08 11.21
N GLY A 477 3.91 -8.03 11.26
CA GLY A 477 4.09 -7.10 10.13
C GLY A 477 4.46 -7.81 8.83
N LEU A 478 5.45 -8.71 8.87
CA LEU A 478 5.87 -9.51 7.72
C LEU A 478 4.76 -10.47 7.22
N LEU A 479 3.95 -11.02 8.13
CA LEU A 479 2.79 -11.83 7.76
C LEU A 479 1.77 -11.01 6.96
N TYR A 480 1.33 -9.86 7.48
CA TYR A 480 0.31 -9.04 6.81
C TYR A 480 0.86 -8.36 5.55
N GLU A 481 2.15 -8.03 5.49
CA GLU A 481 2.83 -7.62 4.27
C GLU A 481 2.75 -8.72 3.20
N LYS A 482 3.12 -9.96 3.54
CA LYS A 482 3.02 -11.12 2.64
C LYS A 482 1.58 -11.32 2.16
N LEU A 483 0.60 -11.28 3.07
CA LEU A 483 -0.82 -11.45 2.74
C LEU A 483 -1.31 -10.36 1.79
N ALA A 484 -0.91 -9.10 1.98
CA ALA A 484 -1.29 -7.99 1.10
C ALA A 484 -0.93 -8.26 -0.38
N TYR A 485 0.15 -9.00 -0.65
CA TYR A 485 0.55 -9.34 -2.02
C TYR A 485 0.11 -10.73 -2.49
N ALA A 486 -0.03 -11.71 -1.59
CA ALA A 486 -0.25 -13.11 -1.95
C ALA A 486 -1.74 -13.51 -2.09
N ILE A 487 -2.65 -12.82 -1.38
CA ILE A 487 -4.07 -13.20 -1.40
C ILE A 487 -4.71 -12.88 -2.76
N LYS A 488 -5.59 -13.79 -3.19
CA LYS A 488 -6.52 -13.52 -4.28
C LYS A 488 -7.73 -12.78 -3.72
N ARG A 489 -7.90 -11.51 -4.09
CA ARG A 489 -9.01 -10.68 -3.63
C ARG A 489 -10.25 -10.93 -4.47
N THR A 490 -11.40 -11.00 -3.82
CA THR A 490 -12.69 -10.85 -4.49
C THR A 490 -13.36 -9.54 -4.05
N PRO A 491 -14.04 -8.81 -4.95
CA PRO A 491 -14.76 -7.61 -4.57
C PRO A 491 -15.82 -7.87 -3.48
N HIS A 492 -15.81 -7.05 -2.45
CA HIS A 492 -16.88 -6.91 -1.47
C HIS A 492 -17.04 -5.41 -1.18
N ILE A 493 -18.26 -4.91 -1.24
CA ILE A 493 -18.60 -3.52 -0.93
C ILE A 493 -19.92 -3.55 -0.16
N THR A 494 -19.91 -3.02 1.06
CA THR A 494 -21.10 -2.84 1.90
C THR A 494 -21.82 -1.55 1.52
N ARG A 495 -23.05 -1.37 2.04
CA ARG A 495 -23.86 -0.17 1.83
C ARG A 495 -23.10 1.10 2.21
N PHE A 496 -22.47 1.12 3.39
CA PHE A 496 -21.81 2.31 3.89
C PHE A 496 -20.53 2.62 3.09
N GLU A 497 -19.78 1.59 2.71
CA GLU A 497 -18.63 1.71 1.81
C GLU A 497 -19.04 2.23 0.43
N LEU A 498 -20.20 1.82 -0.10
CA LEU A 498 -20.76 2.34 -1.34
C LEU A 498 -21.06 3.85 -1.24
N MET A 499 -21.68 4.29 -0.14
CA MET A 499 -21.94 5.72 0.11
C MET A 499 -20.64 6.52 0.12
N VAL A 500 -19.61 6.02 0.82
CA VAL A 500 -18.27 6.63 0.84
C VAL A 500 -17.66 6.67 -0.57
N LEU A 501 -17.70 5.56 -1.31
CA LEU A 501 -17.17 5.46 -2.67
C LEU A 501 -17.86 6.43 -3.64
N HIS A 502 -19.16 6.67 -3.49
CA HIS A 502 -19.90 7.63 -4.31
C HIS A 502 -19.42 9.06 -4.13
N LYS A 503 -19.06 9.46 -2.90
CA LYS A 503 -18.54 10.79 -2.57
C LYS A 503 -17.15 11.08 -3.16
N ILE A 504 -16.33 10.06 -3.39
CA ILE A 504 -14.95 10.23 -3.90
C ILE A 504 -14.93 10.44 -5.42
N PRO A 505 -14.66 11.63 -5.97
CA PRO A 505 -14.67 11.84 -7.42
C PRO A 505 -13.57 11.01 -8.14
N GLU A 506 -13.75 10.74 -9.43
CA GLU A 506 -12.76 9.95 -10.20
C GLU A 506 -11.37 10.58 -10.27
N TYR A 507 -11.29 11.92 -10.20
CA TYR A 507 -10.05 12.67 -10.17
C TYR A 507 -9.39 12.72 -8.78
N GLY A 508 -10.05 12.18 -7.75
CA GLY A 508 -9.56 12.17 -6.36
C GLY A 508 -9.97 13.38 -5.53
N MET A 509 -9.83 13.26 -4.21
CA MET A 509 -10.11 14.31 -3.22
C MET A 509 -9.26 14.07 -1.97
N PHE A 510 -9.20 14.99 -1.01
CA PHE A 510 -8.50 14.75 0.26
C PHE A 510 -9.38 14.04 1.28
N LEU A 511 -8.75 13.29 2.19
CA LEU A 511 -9.45 12.60 3.27
C LEU A 511 -10.20 13.59 4.18
N GLU A 512 -9.64 14.78 4.46
CA GLU A 512 -10.35 15.79 5.25
C GLU A 512 -11.57 16.37 4.53
N GLU A 513 -11.55 16.44 3.19
CA GLU A 513 -12.71 16.85 2.39
C GLU A 513 -13.80 15.77 2.43
N LEU A 514 -13.40 14.50 2.37
CA LEU A 514 -14.35 13.39 2.46
C LEU A 514 -15.04 13.38 3.83
N PHE A 515 -14.33 13.66 4.93
CA PHE A 515 -14.95 13.76 6.25
C PHE A 515 -16.02 14.85 6.32
N LYS A 516 -15.87 15.96 5.58
CA LYS A 516 -16.86 17.06 5.55
C LYS A 516 -18.13 16.72 4.77
N GLU A 517 -18.10 15.67 3.94
CA GLU A 517 -19.28 15.17 3.21
C GLU A 517 -20.23 14.35 4.09
N PHE A 518 -19.84 14.04 5.33
CA PHE A 518 -20.60 13.27 6.30
C PHE A 518 -20.81 14.05 7.60
N ASP A 519 -21.72 13.56 8.43
CA ASP A 519 -21.89 14.09 9.80
C ASP A 519 -20.58 13.90 10.60
N GLU A 520 -20.18 14.89 11.39
CA GLU A 520 -18.93 14.86 12.16
C GLU A 520 -18.85 13.63 13.10
N THR A 521 -20.01 13.15 13.57
CA THR A 521 -20.10 11.95 14.41
C THR A 521 -19.79 10.65 13.68
N LEU A 522 -19.72 10.66 12.34
CA LEU A 522 -19.42 9.50 11.48
C LEU A 522 -17.96 9.46 11.01
N LYS A 523 -17.10 10.37 11.48
CA LYS A 523 -15.70 10.46 11.02
C LYS A 523 -14.94 9.14 11.19
N GLU A 524 -15.13 8.45 12.31
CA GLU A 524 -14.51 7.14 12.54
C GLU A 524 -15.02 6.14 11.51
N GLU A 525 -16.34 6.03 11.34
CA GLU A 525 -16.99 5.11 10.41
C GLU A 525 -16.50 5.32 8.96
N VAL A 526 -16.36 6.58 8.52
CA VAL A 526 -15.78 6.91 7.21
C VAL A 526 -14.33 6.41 7.11
N GLN A 527 -13.52 6.59 8.15
CA GLN A 527 -12.14 6.07 8.18
C GLN A 527 -12.10 4.54 8.04
N TYR A 528 -13.02 3.82 8.69
CA TYR A 528 -13.14 2.36 8.55
C TYR A 528 -13.50 1.93 7.12
N ALA A 529 -14.48 2.59 6.52
CA ALA A 529 -14.85 2.33 5.13
C ALA A 529 -13.68 2.60 4.17
N VAL A 530 -12.93 3.69 4.37
CA VAL A 530 -11.72 3.99 3.60
C VAL A 530 -10.69 2.86 3.78
N ASN A 531 -10.43 2.40 5.00
CA ASN A 531 -9.52 1.28 5.26
C ASN A 531 -9.95 -0.01 4.53
N LYS A 532 -11.23 -0.37 4.54
CA LYS A 532 -11.74 -1.57 3.84
C LYS A 532 -11.62 -1.43 2.32
N LEU A 533 -12.04 -0.29 1.76
CA LEU A 533 -11.92 0.00 0.32
C LEU A 533 -10.45 -0.04 -0.14
N GLU A 534 -9.55 0.48 0.66
CA GLU A 534 -8.12 0.47 0.41
C GLU A 534 -7.53 -0.95 0.47
N ALA A 535 -7.84 -1.72 1.51
CA ALA A 535 -7.39 -3.12 1.65
C ALA A 535 -7.87 -4.01 0.51
N ARG A 536 -9.05 -3.72 -0.04
CA ARG A 536 -9.60 -4.36 -1.25
C ARG A 536 -9.05 -3.77 -2.55
N TYR A 537 -8.08 -2.87 -2.48
CA TYR A 537 -7.39 -2.23 -3.61
C TYR A 537 -8.33 -1.46 -4.54
N ILE A 538 -9.41 -0.88 -4.00
CA ILE A 538 -10.38 -0.03 -4.72
C ILE A 538 -9.89 1.42 -4.77
N LEU A 539 -9.30 1.90 -3.68
CA LEU A 539 -8.69 3.23 -3.60
C LEU A 539 -7.30 3.13 -3.00
N ASP A 540 -6.55 4.23 -3.11
CA ASP A 540 -5.25 4.43 -2.49
C ASP A 540 -5.26 5.75 -1.71
N VAL A 541 -4.84 5.70 -0.45
CA VAL A 541 -4.59 6.87 0.40
C VAL A 541 -3.12 7.26 0.29
N LEU A 542 -2.82 8.40 -0.30
CA LEU A 542 -1.47 8.89 -0.54
C LEU A 542 -0.84 9.47 0.74
N PRO A 543 0.49 9.63 0.80
CA PRO A 543 1.18 10.17 1.99
C PRO A 543 0.71 11.57 2.41
N ASN A 544 0.18 12.36 1.47
CA ASN A 544 -0.41 13.68 1.70
C ASN A 544 -1.92 13.64 2.03
N ASN A 545 -2.47 12.49 2.40
CA ASN A 545 -3.90 12.21 2.61
C ASN A 545 -4.80 12.36 1.37
N GLY A 546 -4.22 12.42 0.17
CA GLY A 546 -4.97 12.36 -1.08
C GLY A 546 -5.61 10.99 -1.30
N LEU A 547 -6.87 10.96 -1.71
CA LEU A 547 -7.60 9.75 -2.08
C LEU A 547 -7.63 9.61 -3.60
N ARG A 548 -7.22 8.44 -4.11
CA ARG A 548 -7.23 8.12 -5.53
C ARG A 548 -7.88 6.77 -5.79
N LEU A 549 -8.79 6.70 -6.76
CA LEU A 549 -9.31 5.41 -7.23
C LEU A 549 -8.25 4.65 -8.03
N THR A 550 -8.08 3.37 -7.72
CA THR A 550 -7.30 2.44 -8.55
C THR A 550 -8.07 2.14 -9.84
N GLN A 551 -7.41 1.51 -10.82
CA GLN A 551 -8.11 1.07 -12.04
C GLN A 551 -9.28 0.12 -11.76
N PRO A 552 -9.13 -0.96 -10.95
CA PRO A 552 -10.28 -1.78 -10.56
C PRO A 552 -11.33 -0.98 -9.79
N GLY A 553 -10.92 -0.02 -8.95
CA GLY A 553 -11.87 0.83 -8.22
C GLY A 553 -12.70 1.75 -9.11
N LYS A 554 -12.14 2.28 -10.21
CA LYS A 554 -12.89 3.05 -11.20
C LYS A 554 -13.97 2.19 -11.87
N LEU A 555 -13.63 0.95 -12.25
CA LEU A 555 -14.60 0.00 -12.82
C LEU A 555 -15.70 -0.35 -11.83
N LEU A 556 -15.36 -0.65 -10.57
CA LEU A 556 -16.33 -0.95 -9.53
C LEU A 556 -17.25 0.24 -9.24
N LYS A 557 -16.69 1.46 -9.12
CA LYS A 557 -17.48 2.67 -8.94
C LYS A 557 -18.46 2.88 -10.10
N LYS A 558 -18.02 2.67 -11.34
CA LYS A 558 -18.88 2.77 -12.53
C LYS A 558 -19.99 1.72 -12.51
N ALA A 559 -19.67 0.46 -12.22
CA ALA A 559 -20.63 -0.63 -12.13
C ALA A 559 -21.70 -0.37 -11.06
N LEU A 560 -21.32 0.30 -9.98
CA LEU A 560 -22.15 0.60 -8.82
C LEU A 560 -22.95 1.92 -8.93
N SER A 561 -22.70 2.75 -9.94
CA SER A 561 -23.29 4.10 -10.07
C SER A 561 -24.82 4.15 -10.05
N GLY A 562 -25.49 3.07 -10.49
CA GLY A 562 -26.95 2.95 -10.51
C GLY A 562 -27.53 2.11 -9.36
N VAL A 563 -26.70 1.67 -8.41
CA VAL A 563 -27.13 0.80 -7.32
C VAL A 563 -27.81 1.60 -6.23
N PRO A 564 -29.04 1.23 -5.81
CA PRO A 564 -29.69 1.90 -4.69
C PRO A 564 -28.92 1.71 -3.38
N GLU A 565 -28.79 2.79 -2.60
CA GLU A 565 -28.18 2.76 -1.25
C GLU A 565 -28.97 1.91 -0.24
N GLY A 566 -30.12 1.33 -0.61
CA GLY A 566 -30.88 0.42 0.25
C GLY A 566 -30.33 -1.02 0.32
N ILE A 567 -29.38 -1.39 -0.55
CA ILE A 567 -28.83 -2.75 -0.62
C ILE A 567 -27.66 -2.88 0.38
N ALA A 568 -27.70 -3.89 1.26
CA ALA A 568 -26.70 -4.09 2.31
C ALA A 568 -25.32 -4.47 1.75
N ASP A 569 -25.24 -5.51 0.92
CA ASP A 569 -24.01 -5.99 0.26
C ASP A 569 -24.20 -5.99 -1.25
N PRO A 570 -24.16 -4.82 -1.91
CA PRO A 570 -24.39 -4.72 -3.35
C PRO A 570 -23.44 -5.58 -4.17
N ILE A 571 -22.19 -5.76 -3.71
CA ILE A 571 -21.22 -6.69 -4.29
C ILE A 571 -20.63 -7.52 -3.16
N ASN A 572 -20.62 -8.84 -3.30
CA ASN A 572 -19.97 -9.77 -2.36
C ASN A 572 -19.35 -10.97 -3.13
N PRO A 573 -18.52 -11.80 -2.47
CA PRO A 573 -17.84 -12.93 -3.12
C PRO A 573 -18.78 -13.93 -3.80
N LEU A 574 -19.98 -14.15 -3.23
CA LEU A 574 -20.96 -15.11 -3.78
C LEU A 574 -21.61 -14.56 -5.06
N ILE A 575 -21.98 -13.28 -5.07
CA ILE A 575 -22.45 -12.59 -6.28
C ILE A 575 -21.38 -12.69 -7.37
N VAL A 576 -20.11 -12.45 -7.05
CA VAL A 576 -19.00 -12.55 -8.02
C VAL A 576 -18.92 -13.97 -8.63
N ARG A 577 -19.05 -15.03 -7.82
CA ARG A 577 -19.11 -16.42 -8.31
C ARG A 577 -20.30 -16.64 -9.26
N ILE A 578 -21.46 -16.07 -8.96
CA ILE A 578 -22.64 -16.13 -9.83
C ILE A 578 -22.36 -15.42 -11.16
N LEU A 579 -21.78 -14.22 -11.14
CA LEU A 579 -21.42 -13.48 -12.35
C LEU A 579 -20.43 -14.27 -13.22
N GLN A 580 -19.40 -14.87 -12.61
CA GLN A 580 -18.43 -15.74 -13.30
C GLN A 580 -19.11 -16.96 -13.94
N ALA A 581 -19.96 -17.66 -13.19
CA ALA A 581 -20.70 -18.81 -13.69
C ALA A 581 -21.58 -18.45 -14.89
N ILE A 582 -22.29 -17.32 -14.82
CA ILE A 582 -23.11 -16.81 -15.93
C ILE A 582 -22.24 -16.45 -17.15
N LYS A 583 -21.09 -15.77 -16.95
CA LYS A 583 -20.13 -15.45 -18.03
C LYS A 583 -19.63 -16.73 -18.72
N GLN A 584 -19.42 -17.81 -17.97
CA GLN A 584 -18.92 -19.08 -18.49
C GLN A 584 -19.96 -19.87 -19.30
N VAL A 585 -21.23 -19.90 -18.87
CA VAL A 585 -22.28 -20.69 -19.56
C VAL A 585 -23.08 -19.90 -20.60
N GLY A 586 -22.92 -18.58 -20.62
CA GLY A 586 -23.61 -17.69 -21.53
C GLY A 586 -22.82 -17.36 -22.80
N ASN A 587 -23.49 -16.73 -23.76
CA ASN A 587 -22.85 -16.27 -25.01
C ASN A 587 -22.61 -14.76 -24.95
N LEU A 588 -21.38 -14.32 -25.26
CA LEU A 588 -21.01 -12.90 -25.30
C LEU A 588 -21.53 -12.22 -26.57
N TYR A 589 -22.31 -11.16 -26.41
CA TYR A 589 -22.79 -10.29 -27.48
C TYR A 589 -21.98 -9.00 -27.48
N VAL A 590 -20.88 -8.99 -28.25
CA VAL A 590 -19.86 -7.92 -28.26
C VAL A 590 -20.46 -6.53 -28.51
N LYS A 591 -21.41 -6.41 -29.45
CA LYS A 591 -22.05 -5.11 -29.79
C LYS A 591 -22.88 -4.52 -28.64
N GLU A 592 -23.43 -5.36 -27.78
CA GLU A 592 -24.31 -4.94 -26.68
C GLU A 592 -23.57 -4.92 -25.32
N LYS A 593 -22.31 -5.37 -25.28
CA LYS A 593 -21.55 -5.61 -24.04
C LYS A 593 -22.37 -6.39 -23.01
N ARG A 594 -22.97 -7.49 -23.44
CA ARG A 594 -23.83 -8.34 -22.60
C ARG A 594 -23.54 -9.81 -22.83
N VAL A 595 -23.74 -10.63 -21.80
CA VAL A 595 -23.74 -12.09 -21.93
C VAL A 595 -25.17 -12.57 -21.79
N ARG A 596 -25.72 -13.29 -22.78
CA ARG A 596 -27.08 -13.85 -22.69
C ARG A 596 -27.03 -15.29 -22.22
N ILE A 597 -27.92 -15.64 -21.29
CA ILE A 597 -28.06 -16.98 -20.73
C ILE A 597 -29.42 -17.58 -21.13
N LEU A 598 -29.39 -18.81 -21.64
CA LEU A 598 -30.60 -19.55 -21.97
C LEU A 598 -31.23 -20.13 -20.68
N PRO A 599 -32.57 -20.26 -20.60
CA PRO A 599 -33.24 -20.81 -19.41
C PRO A 599 -32.66 -22.14 -18.91
N LYS A 600 -32.30 -23.04 -19.83
CA LYS A 600 -31.71 -24.35 -19.53
C LYS A 600 -30.30 -24.30 -18.92
N ASN A 601 -29.58 -23.18 -19.07
CA ASN A 601 -28.20 -23.04 -18.59
C ASN A 601 -28.14 -22.51 -17.14
N TRP A 602 -29.27 -22.16 -16.51
CA TRP A 602 -29.28 -21.68 -15.12
C TRP A 602 -28.93 -22.77 -14.11
N GLU A 603 -29.35 -24.02 -14.36
CA GLU A 603 -28.96 -25.16 -13.52
C GLU A 603 -27.44 -25.40 -13.57
N GLU A 604 -26.85 -25.24 -14.76
CA GLU A 604 -25.40 -25.33 -14.93
C GLU A 604 -24.66 -24.15 -14.28
N ALA A 605 -25.22 -22.94 -14.36
CA ALA A 605 -24.67 -21.78 -13.64
C ALA A 605 -24.69 -21.99 -12.11
N LEU A 606 -25.78 -22.56 -11.57
CA LEU A 606 -25.87 -22.94 -10.15
C LEU A 606 -24.76 -23.94 -9.81
N ARG A 607 -24.59 -24.99 -10.62
CA ARG A 607 -23.56 -26.02 -10.40
C ARG A 607 -22.14 -25.44 -10.41
N ILE A 608 -21.82 -24.59 -11.39
CA ILE A 608 -20.50 -23.96 -11.53
C ILE A 608 -20.26 -22.94 -10.41
N SER A 609 -21.30 -22.23 -9.96
CA SER A 609 -21.16 -21.28 -8.87
C SER A 609 -20.73 -21.94 -7.56
N GLY A 610 -21.01 -23.25 -7.38
CA GLY A 610 -20.67 -24.01 -6.18
C GLY A 610 -21.44 -23.57 -4.92
N LEU A 611 -22.63 -23.00 -5.11
CA LEU A 611 -23.54 -22.57 -4.04
C LEU A 611 -24.70 -23.56 -3.92
N ASP A 612 -25.30 -23.64 -2.73
CA ASP A 612 -26.59 -24.30 -2.58
C ASP A 612 -27.70 -23.47 -3.25
N LYS A 613 -28.82 -24.12 -3.56
CA LYS A 613 -29.92 -23.51 -4.32
C LYS A 613 -30.51 -22.28 -3.62
N GLU A 614 -30.67 -22.33 -2.30
CA GLU A 614 -31.29 -21.25 -1.54
C GLU A 614 -30.41 -20.00 -1.54
N THR A 615 -29.12 -20.19 -1.26
CA THR A 615 -28.12 -19.10 -1.31
C THR A 615 -28.01 -18.52 -2.72
N PHE A 616 -27.94 -19.37 -3.75
CA PHE A 616 -27.86 -18.91 -5.13
C PHE A 616 -29.06 -18.04 -5.53
N GLU A 617 -30.28 -18.46 -5.20
CA GLU A 617 -31.50 -17.70 -5.52
C GLU A 617 -31.56 -16.35 -4.79
N LYS A 618 -31.15 -16.31 -3.51
CA LYS A 618 -31.07 -15.09 -2.70
C LYS A 618 -30.06 -14.10 -3.28
N GLU A 619 -28.81 -14.53 -3.51
CA GLU A 619 -27.74 -13.66 -4.02
C GLU A 619 -28.00 -13.24 -5.49
N LEU A 620 -28.62 -14.11 -6.29
CA LEU A 620 -29.08 -13.75 -7.64
C LEU A 620 -30.13 -12.63 -7.61
N ALA A 621 -31.04 -12.63 -6.63
CA ALA A 621 -32.02 -11.57 -6.47
C ALA A 621 -31.34 -10.24 -6.12
N VAL A 622 -30.35 -10.24 -5.22
CA VAL A 622 -29.54 -9.06 -4.88
C VAL A 622 -28.79 -8.54 -6.11
N ALA A 623 -28.13 -9.41 -6.86
CA ALA A 623 -27.40 -9.05 -8.09
C ALA A 623 -28.32 -8.47 -9.19
N ARG A 624 -29.60 -8.88 -9.23
CA ARG A 624 -30.61 -8.28 -10.11
C ARG A 624 -31.04 -6.90 -9.62
N LEU A 625 -31.23 -6.72 -8.32
CA LEU A 625 -31.57 -5.42 -7.72
C LEU A 625 -30.42 -4.41 -7.90
N ALA A 626 -29.17 -4.86 -7.79
CA ALA A 626 -27.98 -4.07 -8.11
C ALA A 626 -27.79 -3.83 -9.61
N GLY A 627 -28.62 -4.40 -10.49
CA GLY A 627 -28.60 -4.13 -11.93
C GLY A 627 -27.49 -4.84 -12.71
N PHE A 628 -26.72 -5.74 -12.09
CA PHE A 628 -25.69 -6.52 -12.78
C PHE A 628 -26.27 -7.58 -13.71
N ILE A 629 -27.44 -8.13 -13.33
CA ILE A 629 -28.10 -9.23 -14.03
C ILE A 629 -29.54 -8.81 -14.35
N GLY A 630 -29.96 -9.03 -15.59
CA GLY A 630 -31.35 -8.93 -16.02
C GLY A 630 -32.12 -10.23 -15.83
N ARG A 631 -33.20 -10.43 -16.61
CA ARG A 631 -33.94 -11.70 -16.60
C ARG A 631 -33.14 -12.83 -17.26
N THR A 632 -32.44 -12.52 -18.34
CA THR A 632 -31.76 -13.51 -19.22
C THR A 632 -30.38 -13.03 -19.69
N SER A 633 -29.80 -12.02 -19.03
CA SER A 633 -28.50 -11.48 -19.43
C SER A 633 -27.70 -10.91 -18.27
N LEU A 634 -26.38 -11.06 -18.33
CA LEU A 634 -25.40 -10.26 -17.60
C LEU A 634 -25.24 -8.91 -18.31
N HIS A 635 -25.36 -7.81 -17.57
CA HIS A 635 -25.23 -6.44 -18.09
C HIS A 635 -23.77 -5.96 -18.10
N GLU A 636 -23.53 -4.76 -18.68
CA GLU A 636 -22.20 -4.13 -18.71
C GLU A 636 -21.63 -3.93 -17.30
N SER A 637 -22.45 -3.48 -16.34
CA SER A 637 -22.04 -3.35 -14.93
C SER A 637 -21.55 -4.67 -14.32
N GLY A 638 -22.22 -5.79 -14.63
CA GLY A 638 -21.76 -7.12 -14.22
C GLY A 638 -20.45 -7.55 -14.88
N LEU A 639 -20.19 -7.14 -16.13
CA LEU A 639 -18.92 -7.37 -16.80
C LEU A 639 -17.79 -6.50 -16.24
N GLU A 640 -18.08 -5.26 -15.88
CA GLU A 640 -17.13 -4.34 -15.22
C GLU A 640 -16.67 -4.88 -13.86
N VAL A 641 -17.57 -5.50 -13.08
CA VAL A 641 -17.19 -6.20 -11.83
C VAL A 641 -16.21 -7.34 -12.11
N LEU A 642 -16.44 -8.12 -13.18
CA LEU A 642 -15.56 -9.23 -13.54
C LEU A 642 -14.20 -8.75 -14.09
N GLU A 643 -14.19 -7.65 -14.84
CA GLU A 643 -12.96 -7.01 -15.30
C GLU A 643 -12.16 -6.43 -14.11
N ALA A 644 -12.84 -5.81 -13.15
CA ALA A 644 -12.20 -5.35 -11.91
C ALA A 644 -11.58 -6.52 -11.13
N LEU A 645 -12.30 -7.65 -11.01
CA LEU A 645 -11.77 -8.87 -10.37
C LEU A 645 -10.48 -9.36 -11.02
N GLU A 646 -10.40 -9.35 -12.36
CA GLU A 646 -9.19 -9.73 -13.08
C GLU A 646 -8.03 -8.76 -12.77
N LEU A 647 -8.29 -7.45 -12.69
CA LEU A 647 -7.27 -6.43 -12.38
C LEU A 647 -6.82 -6.43 -10.91
N LEU A 648 -7.70 -6.78 -9.96
CA LEU A 648 -7.34 -6.88 -8.53
C LEU A 648 -6.25 -7.93 -8.27
N ASN A 649 -6.22 -8.96 -9.12
CA ASN A 649 -5.38 -10.15 -8.97
C ASN A 649 -4.22 -10.23 -9.99
N LYS A 650 -3.98 -9.13 -10.74
CA LYS A 650 -2.72 -8.87 -11.42
C LYS A 650 -1.75 -8.18 -10.45
#